data_AF-A0A663DLM0-F1
#
_entry.id   AF-A0A663DLM0-F1
#
_cell.length_a   1.000
_cell.length_b   1.000
_cell.length_c   1.000
_cell.angle_alpha   90.00
_cell.angle_beta   90.00
_cell.angle_gamma   90.00
#
_symmetry.space_group_name_H-M   'P 1'
#
loop_
_entity.id
_entity.type
_entity.pdbx_description
1 polymer ?
#
loop_
_entity_poly.entity_id
_entity_poly.type
_entity_poly.pdbx_seq_one_letter_code
_entity_poly.pdbx_strand_id
1 'polypeptide(L)'
;RTSFQNVLSGVYRSMVLSAASASLTDAQLFCRQTCSRDSCCDGFILSQIALDGGTILCSLMSYPDVLICNANGWSPTLMSVIDGICKGVSYDEKEKMFSFTLGGQVFSGKAERNFTTFQKIYLWRGELSLRSYSTKDLFYLMDNSRVQSDLNYSLPYQQYWVFRQKYSAEEAKLWCLTRCSQEDEFCQMADLQNTTDIYFVCTLYPEAQICDGNIDQIPENCQTVLPQQPQTLYHKIVTLKSSVKSFYTRVPFQKVTGISVRNKTDMSRKAVSDGFFECERWCDADPCCTGFGFFNNSQLSGGKILCLTLNSLGIQTCAEETRSAWQVSNCSSPDAEVRIHPFGWYQKPGNLLPSLRRQKLYLDIWQPLNVSSVLMDSSISNFEVVQISRDISSDFSTARDFCLSACSKNQSCTVVTLEIQPSVIRCLFYPDTQMCTHGLQGHSCRVLLKEPATYIYRRQDLFLPISESDLTPSAYIPSHGDLLGKSQVIRIGSEWKNISQFLGIPYAAPPLAERRFSPPEPFAWVETWDATVARAACWQPGDGEAPSYSVSEDCLYLNVFVPATTVKNMSVLLFFHNGGSYNAETGKTTIDGSYLAAISNIIVVTANYRVGVFGFLSTGSPEVSGNAGLLDQLTALKWVQQNIASFGGDPRQVSLGADRGGADVTSIHLLTETVNMDLFRRVLLMGGSAFSPASIITKRRAQTQAAVLAEEVGCPSSTSEEIVACLRQLPARVLNDAQTKLLAISGPFQYWGPVMDGIYLWEPLAKALQRPQLRKVDLLIGSAQQDGLISRAKAIKKFEESQGRANSKTAFYQALQNSLGGEDSNSLIEDAATWYYSLEHSTDDYSSFSRALENATRDQFITCPIINMASHWAAASRGNVFMYHVPESSSQSQELLLDVQYAFGLPFYPNYEEQFTVEEKSLSLQIMQYISNFVNSGNPNYPHSFSRRMSGVMPHWPMYLSNDDSDNYKEFTVSLLTRKGLKKADCSFWSDYIRRLKASTGKQSVSCH
;
A
#
# COMPACT_ATOMS: atom_id res chain seq x y z
N ARG A 1 43.03 41.57 32.05
CA ARG A 1 41.73 40.94 32.38
C ARG A 1 41.73 39.57 31.73
N THR A 2 41.56 38.51 32.50
CA THR A 2 41.52 37.14 31.95
C THR A 2 40.07 36.70 31.76
N SER A 3 39.84 35.58 31.06
CA SER A 3 38.52 34.94 30.94
C SER A 3 38.20 34.02 32.14
N PHE A 4 39.11 33.91 33.11
CA PHE A 4 39.00 33.02 34.27
C PHE A 4 38.32 33.72 35.44
N GLN A 5 37.60 32.94 36.23
CA GLN A 5 36.79 33.44 37.34
C GLN A 5 37.40 33.12 38.71
N ASN A 6 38.23 32.07 38.84
CA ASN A 6 38.86 31.70 40.12
C ASN A 6 40.32 31.22 39.95
N VAL A 7 41.04 31.13 41.07
CA VAL A 7 42.42 30.59 41.15
C VAL A 7 42.49 29.52 42.23
N LEU A 8 43.34 28.51 42.06
CA LEU A 8 43.47 27.45 43.08
C LEU A 8 44.11 27.97 44.37
N SER A 9 45.03 28.93 44.27
CA SER A 9 45.76 29.52 45.40
C SER A 9 46.42 30.84 44.97
N GLY A 10 47.00 31.58 45.91
CA GLY A 10 47.75 32.82 45.65
C GLY A 10 47.04 34.09 46.08
N VAL A 11 45.84 34.02 46.65
CA VAL A 11 45.21 35.19 47.30
C VAL A 11 45.84 35.40 48.68
N TYR A 12 46.46 36.56 48.89
CA TYR A 12 47.11 36.89 50.16
C TYR A 12 46.36 37.97 50.96
N ARG A 13 45.50 38.76 50.31
CA ARG A 13 44.73 39.83 50.97
C ARG A 13 43.39 40.07 50.31
N SER A 14 42.31 39.98 51.08
CA SER A 14 40.95 40.26 50.61
C SER A 14 40.36 41.48 51.32
N MET A 15 39.88 42.44 50.56
CA MET A 15 39.24 43.66 51.05
C MET A 15 37.75 43.63 50.72
N VAL A 16 36.92 43.96 51.71
CA VAL A 16 35.46 43.93 51.61
C VAL A 16 34.94 45.35 51.39
N LEU A 17 34.17 45.56 50.32
CA LEU A 17 33.54 46.82 49.96
C LEU A 17 32.02 46.63 49.96
N SER A 18 31.27 47.62 50.43
CA SER A 18 29.80 47.60 50.31
C SER A 18 29.39 47.94 48.88
N ALA A 19 28.51 47.14 48.28
CA ALA A 19 27.96 47.44 46.94
C ALA A 19 26.90 48.56 46.98
N ALA A 20 26.44 48.97 48.16
CA ALA A 20 25.51 50.09 48.31
C ALA A 20 26.19 51.46 48.12
N SER A 21 27.51 51.54 48.28
CA SER A 21 28.27 52.81 48.25
C SER A 21 29.29 52.92 47.12
N ALA A 22 29.56 51.85 46.37
CA ALA A 22 30.55 51.84 45.28
C ALA A 22 30.09 50.98 44.10
N SER A 23 30.30 51.47 42.88
CA SER A 23 30.07 50.67 41.68
C SER A 23 31.18 49.64 41.48
N LEU A 24 30.91 48.56 40.73
CA LEU A 24 31.93 47.59 40.30
C LEU A 24 33.14 48.26 39.61
N THR A 25 32.90 49.35 38.89
CA THR A 25 33.93 50.12 38.19
C THR A 25 34.85 50.83 39.19
N ASP A 26 34.28 51.42 40.23
CA ASP A 26 35.03 52.10 41.29
C ASP A 26 35.84 51.09 42.11
N ALA A 27 35.24 49.95 42.44
CA ALA A 27 35.91 48.86 43.12
C ALA A 27 37.07 48.28 42.28
N GLN A 28 36.90 48.13 40.96
CA GLN A 28 37.98 47.71 40.07
C GLN A 28 39.13 48.72 40.06
N LEU A 29 38.83 50.02 40.01
CA LEU A 29 39.83 51.08 39.97
C LEU A 29 40.59 51.15 41.30
N PHE A 30 39.88 50.96 42.42
CA PHE A 30 40.43 50.81 43.76
C PHE A 30 41.39 49.60 43.86
N CYS A 31 40.96 48.41 43.40
CA CYS A 31 41.81 47.22 43.39
C CYS A 31 43.08 47.43 42.57
N ARG A 32 42.94 48.04 41.38
CA ARG A 32 44.06 48.31 40.49
C ARG A 32 45.06 49.27 41.13
N GLN A 33 44.58 50.36 41.73
CA GLN A 33 45.46 51.32 42.42
C GLN A 33 46.15 50.68 43.62
N THR A 34 45.44 49.87 44.40
CA THR A 34 45.99 49.19 45.58
C THR A 34 47.06 48.19 45.15
N CYS A 35 46.80 47.39 44.12
CA CYS A 35 47.76 46.46 43.56
C CYS A 35 48.99 47.17 42.97
N SER A 36 48.81 48.30 42.28
CA SER A 36 49.94 49.06 41.70
C SER A 36 50.88 49.70 42.73
N ARG A 37 50.44 49.84 43.99
CA ARG A 37 51.24 50.39 45.09
C ARG A 37 51.95 49.30 45.90
N ASP A 38 51.58 48.04 45.69
CA ASP A 38 52.11 46.90 46.41
C ASP A 38 52.99 46.07 45.47
N SER A 39 54.30 46.04 45.76
CA SER A 39 55.27 45.30 44.94
C SER A 39 55.06 43.79 44.94
N CYS A 40 54.28 43.26 45.88
CA CYS A 40 53.95 41.84 45.98
C CYS A 40 52.66 41.48 45.22
N CYS A 41 51.96 42.45 44.64
CA CYS A 41 50.69 42.22 43.98
C CYS A 41 50.87 41.92 42.49
N ASP A 42 50.76 40.63 42.16
CA ASP A 42 50.80 40.10 40.79
C ASP A 42 49.42 40.15 40.12
N GLY A 43 48.37 40.60 40.83
CA GLY A 43 47.01 40.67 40.30
C GLY A 43 45.94 40.79 41.37
N PHE A 44 44.67 40.79 40.96
CA PHE A 44 43.54 40.76 41.87
C PHE A 44 42.30 40.07 41.29
N ILE A 45 41.49 39.50 42.17
CA ILE A 45 40.16 38.96 41.91
C ILE A 45 39.13 39.97 42.39
N LEU A 46 38.27 40.40 41.49
CA LEU A 46 37.10 41.20 41.83
C LEU A 46 35.89 40.29 41.85
N SER A 47 35.23 40.16 43.01
CA SER A 47 34.01 39.38 43.12
C SER A 47 32.86 40.14 43.78
N GLN A 48 31.62 39.98 43.31
CA GLN A 48 30.43 40.54 43.94
C GLN A 48 29.55 39.41 44.46
N ILE A 49 29.14 39.49 45.72
CA ILE A 49 28.25 38.54 46.40
C ILE A 49 26.94 39.27 46.72
N ALA A 50 25.82 38.77 46.22
CA ALA A 50 24.49 39.38 46.40
C ALA A 50 23.81 38.98 47.73
N LEU A 51 24.48 39.18 48.87
CA LEU A 51 23.90 39.03 50.21
C LEU A 51 23.63 40.42 50.81
N ASP A 52 22.45 40.64 51.40
CA ASP A 52 22.04 41.83 52.18
C ASP A 52 22.56 43.19 51.64
N GLY A 53 22.19 43.55 50.41
CA GLY A 53 22.56 44.83 49.78
C GLY A 53 23.83 44.79 48.92
N GLY A 54 24.47 43.62 48.79
CA GLY A 54 25.58 43.36 47.88
C GLY A 54 26.95 43.70 48.51
N THR A 55 27.89 42.77 48.42
CA THR A 55 29.27 42.95 48.88
C THR A 55 30.23 42.75 47.72
N ILE A 56 31.14 43.69 47.49
CA ILE A 56 32.20 43.57 46.49
C ILE A 56 33.51 43.25 47.21
N LEU A 57 34.13 42.12 46.88
CA LEU A 57 35.43 41.71 47.38
C LEU A 57 36.51 42.06 46.35
N CYS A 58 37.56 42.68 46.84
CA CYS A 58 38.79 42.97 46.12
C CYS A 58 39.92 42.13 46.72
N SER A 59 40.28 41.03 46.06
CA SER A 59 41.25 40.06 46.59
C SER A 59 42.56 40.14 45.81
N LEU A 60 43.59 40.70 46.43
CA LEU A 60 44.93 40.80 45.84
C LEU A 60 45.59 39.42 45.81
N MET A 61 46.32 39.18 44.73
CA MET A 61 47.00 37.93 44.43
C MET A 61 48.50 38.15 44.28
N SER A 62 49.25 37.16 44.73
CA SER A 62 50.69 37.04 44.57
C SER A 62 50.94 35.57 44.23
N TYR A 63 51.67 35.31 43.15
CA TYR A 63 52.04 33.95 42.72
C TYR A 63 50.87 32.97 42.56
N PRO A 64 49.88 33.24 41.67
CA PRO A 64 48.81 32.27 41.44
C PRO A 64 49.35 30.97 40.84
N ASP A 65 48.99 29.84 41.41
CA ASP A 65 49.46 28.52 40.92
C ASP A 65 48.81 28.16 39.58
N VAL A 66 47.48 28.21 39.53
CA VAL A 66 46.66 27.83 38.38
C VAL A 66 45.40 28.69 38.32
N LEU A 67 45.08 29.24 37.15
CA LEU A 67 43.77 29.84 36.90
C LEU A 67 42.77 28.76 36.46
N ILE A 68 41.58 28.78 37.06
CA ILE A 68 40.51 27.81 36.84
C ILE A 68 39.19 28.53 36.50
N CYS A 69 38.17 27.80 36.04
CA CYS A 69 36.84 28.34 35.75
C CYS A 69 36.86 29.38 34.61
N ASN A 70 37.26 28.95 33.40
CA ASN A 70 37.18 29.80 32.22
C ASN A 70 35.71 30.06 31.85
N ALA A 71 35.30 31.33 31.79
CA ALA A 71 33.94 31.76 31.44
C ALA A 71 33.51 31.37 30.02
N ASN A 72 34.47 31.07 29.14
CA ASN A 72 34.23 30.63 27.77
C ASN A 72 34.29 29.10 27.60
N GLY A 73 34.54 28.35 28.68
CA GLY A 73 34.63 26.88 28.68
C GLY A 73 33.34 26.21 29.17
N TRP A 74 33.30 24.87 29.11
CA TRP A 74 32.15 24.06 29.55
C TRP A 74 32.05 24.00 31.08
N SER A 75 30.84 24.22 31.64
CA SER A 75 30.57 24.18 33.08
C SER A 75 30.41 22.74 33.57
N PRO A 76 31.05 22.32 34.68
CA PRO A 76 31.00 20.92 35.13
C PRO A 76 29.62 20.47 35.62
N THR A 77 29.36 19.16 35.61
CA THR A 77 28.17 18.50 36.20
C THR A 77 28.15 18.61 37.73
N LEU A 78 26.98 18.43 38.35
CA LEU A 78 26.73 18.58 39.81
C LEU A 78 27.63 17.71 40.72
N MET A 79 28.35 16.73 40.15
CA MET A 79 29.24 15.80 40.85
C MET A 79 30.74 16.06 40.58
N SER A 80 31.10 17.04 39.75
CA SER A 80 32.50 17.37 39.50
C SER A 80 33.13 18.08 40.71
N VAL A 81 34.37 17.70 41.04
CA VAL A 81 35.18 18.34 42.09
C VAL A 81 35.37 19.84 41.81
N ILE A 82 35.32 20.26 40.53
CA ILE A 82 35.45 21.66 40.12
C ILE A 82 34.15 22.43 40.24
N ASP A 83 32.97 21.83 40.09
CA ASP A 83 31.70 22.57 40.24
C ASP A 83 31.61 23.22 41.63
N GLY A 84 32.00 22.48 42.67
CA GLY A 84 32.11 22.98 44.04
C GLY A 84 33.16 24.09 44.22
N ILE A 85 34.23 24.11 43.43
CA ILE A 85 35.32 25.11 43.50
C ILE A 85 35.05 26.32 42.59
N CYS A 86 34.35 26.15 41.46
CA CYS A 86 34.03 27.19 40.49
C CYS A 86 32.76 27.96 40.81
N LYS A 87 31.69 27.28 41.25
CA LYS A 87 30.59 27.99 41.94
C LYS A 87 31.09 28.53 43.26
N GLY A 88 32.06 27.83 43.85
CA GLY A 88 32.84 28.26 44.97
C GLY A 88 32.01 28.44 46.23
N VAL A 89 30.78 27.92 46.33
CA VAL A 89 29.87 28.07 47.48
C VAL A 89 29.24 26.71 47.80
N SER A 90 29.46 26.19 49.01
CA SER A 90 28.71 25.08 49.59
C SER A 90 27.75 25.59 50.66
N TYR A 91 26.50 25.16 50.62
CA TYR A 91 25.46 25.54 51.58
C TYR A 91 25.01 24.31 52.37
N ASP A 92 25.15 24.36 53.69
CA ASP A 92 24.60 23.35 54.58
C ASP A 92 23.16 23.75 54.97
N GLU A 93 22.18 23.00 54.46
CA GLU A 93 20.76 23.25 54.72
C GLU A 93 20.38 23.09 56.20
N LYS A 94 21.11 22.27 56.97
CA LYS A 94 20.82 22.03 58.39
C LYS A 94 21.36 23.16 59.27
N GLU A 95 22.54 23.68 58.95
CA GLU A 95 23.23 24.70 59.74
C GLU A 95 22.91 26.15 59.29
N LYS A 96 22.23 26.33 58.15
CA LYS A 96 22.06 27.63 57.44
C LYS A 96 23.40 28.36 57.24
N MET A 97 24.48 27.59 57.11
CA MET A 97 25.84 28.08 56.93
C MET A 97 26.23 27.92 55.46
N PHE A 98 26.69 29.00 54.85
CA PHE A 98 27.37 28.93 53.56
C PHE A 98 28.87 29.02 53.81
N SER A 99 29.65 28.25 53.06
CA SER A 99 31.09 28.42 52.93
C SER A 99 31.43 28.63 51.47
N PHE A 100 32.32 29.57 51.17
CA PHE A 100 32.78 29.82 49.82
C PHE A 100 34.30 29.92 49.73
N THR A 101 34.88 29.38 48.67
CA THR A 101 36.35 29.30 48.51
C THR A 101 36.82 30.26 47.43
N LEU A 102 37.66 31.22 47.81
CA LEU A 102 38.24 32.20 46.90
C LEU A 102 39.77 32.17 47.02
N GLY A 103 40.45 31.75 45.96
CA GLY A 103 41.92 31.70 45.90
C GLY A 103 42.59 30.86 47.00
N GLY A 104 41.96 29.74 47.38
CA GLY A 104 42.43 28.83 48.41
C GLY A 104 42.02 29.19 49.85
N GLN A 105 41.35 30.33 50.07
CA GLN A 105 40.81 30.72 51.37
C GLN A 105 39.31 30.40 51.44
N VAL A 106 38.88 29.85 52.58
CA VAL A 106 37.46 29.51 52.84
C VAL A 106 36.84 30.60 53.69
N PHE A 107 35.75 31.18 53.20
CA PHE A 107 34.94 32.19 53.88
C PHE A 107 33.60 31.56 54.27
N SER A 108 33.19 31.67 55.53
CA SER A 108 31.92 31.11 56.01
C SER A 108 31.01 32.17 56.62
N GLY A 109 29.70 32.07 56.38
CA GLY A 109 28.70 32.99 56.94
C GLY A 109 27.30 32.37 57.03
N LYS A 110 26.34 33.10 57.62
CA LYS A 110 24.92 32.70 57.70
C LYS A 110 24.09 33.53 56.73
N ALA A 111 23.25 32.90 55.90
CA ALA A 111 22.37 33.61 54.96
C ALA A 111 21.16 32.76 54.53
N GLU A 112 20.04 33.42 54.19
CA GLU A 112 18.86 32.78 53.59
C GLU A 112 18.94 32.78 52.07
N ARG A 113 18.99 31.56 51.50
CA ARG A 113 18.98 31.19 50.07
C ARG A 113 18.73 32.34 49.08
N ASN A 114 19.80 32.96 48.57
CA ASN A 114 19.93 33.46 47.19
C ASN A 114 21.37 33.96 46.94
N PHE A 115 22.09 33.32 46.01
CA PHE A 115 23.46 33.70 45.65
C PHE A 115 23.57 33.89 44.14
N THR A 116 23.98 35.07 43.71
CA THR A 116 24.61 35.28 42.40
C THR A 116 25.97 35.90 42.64
N THR A 117 27.03 35.24 42.13
CA THR A 117 28.41 35.68 42.27
C THR A 117 28.94 36.15 40.93
N PHE A 118 29.37 37.40 40.83
CA PHE A 118 30.23 37.86 39.74
C PHE A 118 31.68 37.66 40.19
N GLN A 119 32.55 37.04 39.39
CA GLN A 119 33.98 36.90 39.71
C GLN A 119 34.84 37.14 38.46
N LYS A 120 35.88 37.98 38.54
CA LYS A 120 36.83 38.26 37.43
C LYS A 120 38.26 38.50 37.91
N ILE A 121 39.22 37.99 37.15
CA ILE A 121 40.65 38.06 37.46
C ILE A 121 41.42 39.06 36.58
N TYR A 122 42.36 39.79 37.20
CA TYR A 122 43.30 40.74 36.58
C TYR A 122 44.74 40.44 37.07
N LEU A 123 45.76 40.42 36.20
CA LEU A 123 47.15 40.00 36.51
C LEU A 123 48.22 40.98 35.98
N TRP A 124 49.36 41.12 36.67
CA TRP A 124 50.51 42.03 36.47
C TRP A 124 51.85 41.50 37.09
N ARG A 125 52.71 40.82 36.28
CA ARG A 125 54.13 40.37 36.55
C ARG A 125 54.37 39.45 37.78
N GLY A 126 55.56 38.82 37.92
CA GLY A 126 55.93 37.94 39.05
C GLY A 126 57.31 37.25 38.93
N GLU A 127 57.79 36.52 39.96
CA GLU A 127 58.91 35.51 39.99
C GLU A 127 59.02 34.50 41.22
N LEU A 128 59.29 33.18 40.99
CA LEU A 128 59.84 32.05 41.88
C LEU A 128 58.95 31.38 43.01
N SER A 129 59.00 30.09 43.44
CA SER A 129 59.61 28.76 43.06
C SER A 129 59.03 27.53 43.87
N LEU A 130 59.19 26.27 43.35
CA LEU A 130 59.22 24.88 43.99
C LEU A 130 57.89 24.21 44.47
N ARG A 131 57.55 22.88 44.43
CA ARG A 131 58.04 21.52 43.97
C ARG A 131 56.83 20.51 43.92
N SER A 132 56.86 19.40 43.16
CA SER A 132 55.76 18.38 43.05
C SER A 132 56.15 16.85 42.97
N TYR A 133 55.16 15.93 42.80
CA TYR A 133 55.24 14.43 42.69
C TYR A 133 54.22 13.81 41.66
N SER A 134 54.44 12.56 41.15
CA SER A 134 54.04 11.90 39.84
C SER A 134 52.76 10.98 39.72
N THR A 135 52.15 10.87 38.50
CA THR A 135 50.93 10.09 38.02
C THR A 135 50.97 9.61 36.51
N LYS A 136 52.11 9.30 35.89
CA LYS A 136 52.27 9.16 34.41
C LYS A 136 51.63 7.97 33.66
N ASP A 137 51.15 6.90 34.30
CA ASP A 137 50.89 5.60 33.62
C ASP A 137 49.51 5.41 32.94
N LEU A 138 48.63 6.42 32.91
CA LEU A 138 47.23 6.31 32.43
C LEU A 138 46.96 6.90 31.03
N PHE A 139 47.98 7.44 30.35
CA PHE A 139 47.83 8.22 29.12
C PHE A 139 48.88 7.86 28.07
N TYR A 140 48.53 7.96 26.79
CA TYR A 140 49.47 7.84 25.68
C TYR A 140 49.54 9.13 24.86
N LEU A 141 50.70 9.38 24.23
CA LEU A 141 50.93 10.54 23.38
C LEU A 141 50.32 10.30 21.99
N MET A 142 49.51 11.24 21.51
CA MET A 142 48.94 11.19 20.15
C MET A 142 49.91 11.80 19.13
N ASP A 143 49.86 11.28 17.90
CA ASP A 143 50.56 11.86 16.76
C ASP A 143 49.75 13.03 16.19
N ASN A 144 50.33 14.23 16.23
CA ASN A 144 49.71 15.47 15.74
C ASN A 144 49.38 15.41 14.23
N SER A 145 49.98 14.49 13.46
CA SER A 145 49.64 14.28 12.04
C SER A 145 48.20 13.80 11.81
N ARG A 146 47.55 13.24 12.84
CA ARG A 146 46.18 12.69 12.80
C ARG A 146 45.10 13.66 13.26
N VAL A 147 45.48 14.89 13.64
CA VAL A 147 44.56 15.90 14.19
C VAL A 147 44.33 17.01 13.18
N GLN A 148 43.07 17.28 12.86
CA GLN A 148 42.66 18.41 12.02
C GLN A 148 42.13 19.54 12.88
N SER A 149 42.53 20.78 12.56
CA SER A 149 42.01 21.98 13.22
C SER A 149 40.88 22.61 12.39
N ASP A 150 39.72 22.85 13.01
CA ASP A 150 38.60 23.59 12.42
C ASP A 150 38.08 24.65 13.41
N LEU A 151 38.31 25.92 13.09
CA LEU A 151 37.91 27.06 13.91
C LEU A 151 36.39 27.23 14.03
N ASN A 152 35.61 26.67 13.09
CA ASN A 152 34.14 26.71 13.11
C ASN A 152 33.54 25.53 13.89
N TYR A 153 34.36 24.58 14.33
CA TYR A 153 33.91 23.42 15.07
C TYR A 153 33.74 23.73 16.56
N SER A 154 32.50 23.62 17.04
CA SER A 154 32.15 23.91 18.44
C SER A 154 32.26 22.66 19.31
N LEU A 155 33.39 22.48 19.98
CA LEU A 155 33.62 21.40 20.95
C LEU A 155 33.68 21.97 22.38
N PRO A 156 32.97 21.40 23.38
CA PRO A 156 33.12 21.84 24.76
C PRO A 156 34.52 21.51 25.27
N TYR A 157 35.14 22.45 25.98
CA TYR A 157 36.48 22.28 26.54
C TYR A 157 36.57 22.91 27.93
N GLN A 158 37.48 22.40 28.75
CA GLN A 158 37.90 23.04 29.99
C GLN A 158 39.34 23.51 29.84
N GLN A 159 39.61 24.78 30.12
CA GLN A 159 40.94 25.35 29.98
C GLN A 159 41.48 25.80 31.33
N TYR A 160 42.79 25.66 31.51
CA TYR A 160 43.54 25.99 32.71
C TYR A 160 44.84 26.70 32.33
N TRP A 161 45.23 27.73 33.09
CA TRP A 161 46.55 28.36 32.95
C TRP A 161 47.41 27.92 34.12
N VAL A 162 48.46 27.16 33.85
CA VAL A 162 49.38 26.60 34.84
C VAL A 162 50.68 27.41 34.80
N PHE A 163 50.98 28.16 35.85
CA PHE A 163 52.09 29.11 35.81
C PHE A 163 53.45 28.42 35.93
N ARG A 164 54.38 28.81 35.05
CA ARG A 164 55.76 28.27 35.00
C ARG A 164 56.56 28.53 36.27
N GLN A 165 56.16 29.55 37.02
CA GLN A 165 56.83 29.95 38.26
C GLN A 165 56.79 28.82 39.31
N LYS A 166 55.76 27.98 39.30
CA LYS A 166 55.59 26.86 40.24
C LYS A 166 55.74 25.48 39.62
N TYR A 167 55.41 25.34 38.33
CA TYR A 167 55.44 24.06 37.63
C TYR A 167 56.50 24.08 36.53
N SER A 168 57.46 23.15 36.60
CA SER A 168 58.28 22.82 35.42
C SER A 168 57.42 22.19 34.32
N ALA A 169 57.93 22.09 33.09
CA ALA A 169 57.18 21.52 31.98
C ALA A 169 56.64 20.10 32.26
N GLU A 170 57.43 19.28 32.97
CA GLU A 170 57.03 17.93 33.37
C GLU A 170 55.95 17.93 34.46
N GLU A 171 56.00 18.89 35.39
CA GLU A 171 55.02 19.02 36.48
C GLU A 171 53.71 19.62 35.98
N ALA A 172 53.77 20.56 35.02
CA ALA A 172 52.60 21.11 34.36
C ALA A 172 51.87 20.05 33.52
N LYS A 173 52.65 19.22 32.80
CA LYS A 173 52.13 18.03 32.13
C LYS A 173 51.44 17.11 33.13
N LEU A 174 52.13 16.77 34.22
CA LEU A 174 51.59 15.87 35.21
C LEU A 174 50.30 16.40 35.85
N TRP A 175 50.27 17.68 36.19
CA TRP A 175 49.10 18.35 36.73
C TRP A 175 47.92 18.24 35.76
N CYS A 176 48.16 18.52 34.47
CA CYS A 176 47.14 18.44 33.42
C CYS A 176 46.57 17.01 33.26
N LEU A 177 47.45 15.99 33.24
CA LEU A 177 47.04 14.58 33.15
C LEU A 177 46.30 14.10 34.40
N THR A 178 46.77 14.48 35.59
CA THR A 178 46.09 14.17 36.85
C THR A 178 44.70 14.78 36.87
N ARG A 179 44.56 16.01 36.40
CA ARG A 179 43.26 16.68 36.31
C ARG A 179 42.31 15.96 35.36
N CYS A 180 42.80 15.53 34.20
CA CYS A 180 42.02 14.71 33.28
C CYS A 180 41.56 13.38 33.89
N SER A 181 42.40 12.75 34.72
CA SER A 181 42.03 11.51 35.43
C SER A 181 40.94 11.72 36.49
N GLN A 182 40.88 12.92 37.09
CA GLN A 182 39.87 13.27 38.11
C GLN A 182 38.50 13.60 37.49
N GLU A 183 38.46 14.09 36.26
CA GLU A 183 37.22 14.36 35.51
C GLU A 183 36.84 13.16 34.63
N ASP A 184 36.58 12.00 35.25
CA ASP A 184 36.44 10.71 34.57
C ASP A 184 35.33 10.66 33.51
N GLU A 185 34.24 11.41 33.72
CA GLU A 185 33.09 11.47 32.80
C GLU A 185 33.29 12.46 31.62
N PHE A 186 34.15 13.47 31.77
CA PHE A 186 34.30 14.53 30.77
C PHE A 186 35.60 14.40 29.97
N CYS A 187 36.73 14.15 30.63
CA CYS A 187 38.04 14.25 29.99
C CYS A 187 38.50 12.93 29.36
N GLN A 188 38.70 12.95 28.05
CA GLN A 188 39.34 11.86 27.28
C GLN A 188 40.66 12.30 26.67
N MET A 189 40.81 13.60 26.40
CA MET A 189 42.01 14.18 25.80
C MET A 189 42.49 15.39 26.60
N ALA A 190 43.81 15.52 26.73
CA ALA A 190 44.46 16.64 27.39
C ALA A 190 45.55 17.21 26.48
N ASP A 191 45.38 18.46 26.06
CA ASP A 191 46.39 19.22 25.32
C ASP A 191 47.16 20.13 26.26
N LEU A 192 48.49 20.08 26.17
CA LEU A 192 49.38 21.01 26.88
C LEU A 192 50.13 21.88 25.87
N GLN A 193 49.79 23.16 25.86
CA GLN A 193 50.43 24.16 25.01
C GLN A 193 51.45 25.00 25.80
N ASN A 194 52.59 25.21 25.16
CA ASN A 194 53.73 26.01 25.57
C ASN A 194 53.76 27.27 24.68
N THR A 195 52.74 28.12 24.82
CA THR A 195 52.53 29.30 23.95
C THR A 195 53.05 30.60 24.55
N THR A 196 53.28 30.65 25.87
CA THR A 196 53.77 31.87 26.55
C THR A 196 54.94 31.58 27.47
N ASP A 197 55.82 32.57 27.66
CA ASP A 197 56.97 32.50 28.57
C ASP A 197 56.56 32.53 30.07
N ILE A 198 55.26 32.71 30.36
CA ILE A 198 54.74 32.95 31.72
C ILE A 198 53.94 31.75 32.25
N TYR A 199 53.19 31.06 31.40
CA TYR A 199 52.35 29.92 31.79
C TYR A 199 52.22 28.88 30.67
N PHE A 200 51.86 27.65 31.08
CA PHE A 200 51.37 26.60 30.19
C PHE A 200 49.84 26.67 30.11
N VAL A 201 49.29 26.35 28.95
CA VAL A 201 47.84 26.22 28.76
C VAL A 201 47.50 24.75 28.72
N CYS A 202 46.78 24.26 29.73
CA CYS A 202 46.23 22.91 29.75
C CYS A 202 44.77 22.98 29.32
N THR A 203 44.42 22.29 28.24
CA THR A 203 43.05 22.23 27.71
C THR A 203 42.58 20.78 27.72
N LEU A 204 41.48 20.51 28.42
CA LEU A 204 40.84 19.21 28.50
C LEU A 204 39.67 19.17 27.52
N TYR A 205 39.62 18.09 26.74
CA TYR A 205 38.59 17.84 25.75
C TYR A 205 37.88 16.49 26.02
N PRO A 206 36.59 16.39 25.70
CA PRO A 206 35.93 15.09 25.55
C PRO A 206 36.42 14.38 24.30
N GLU A 207 35.91 13.18 24.04
CA GLU A 207 36.21 12.46 22.80
C GLU A 207 35.81 13.29 21.57
N ALA A 208 36.77 13.50 20.67
CA ALA A 208 36.70 14.43 19.53
C ALA A 208 37.02 13.74 18.19
N GLN A 209 37.03 12.41 18.19
CA GLN A 209 37.03 11.63 16.96
C GLN A 209 35.67 11.75 16.26
N ILE A 210 35.69 12.06 14.96
CA ILE A 210 34.52 12.11 14.09
C ILE A 210 34.74 11.11 12.95
N CYS A 211 33.77 10.23 12.74
CA CYS A 211 33.76 9.26 11.65
C CYS A 211 32.71 9.66 10.61
N ASP A 212 32.99 9.44 9.32
CA ASP A 212 31.98 9.60 8.27
C ASP A 212 30.83 8.59 8.44
N GLY A 213 29.63 8.99 8.02
CA GLY A 213 28.40 8.20 8.23
C GLY A 213 28.19 7.02 7.26
N ASN A 214 29.15 6.73 6.37
CA ASN A 214 29.03 5.67 5.37
C ASN A 214 29.89 4.46 5.75
N ILE A 215 29.25 3.34 6.12
CA ILE A 215 29.85 2.14 6.76
C ILE A 215 31.08 1.60 6.00
N ASP A 216 31.05 1.67 4.66
CA ASP A 216 32.10 1.14 3.77
C ASP A 216 33.28 2.10 3.55
N GLN A 217 33.10 3.39 3.86
CA GLN A 217 34.13 4.42 3.72
C GLN A 217 34.74 4.83 5.06
N ILE A 218 34.24 4.32 6.19
CA ILE A 218 34.80 4.62 7.51
C ILE A 218 36.23 4.06 7.57
N PRO A 219 37.27 4.92 7.63
CA PRO A 219 38.65 4.46 7.76
C PRO A 219 38.82 3.62 9.02
N GLU A 220 39.85 2.78 9.09
CA GLU A 220 40.17 2.03 10.33
C GLU A 220 40.45 2.97 11.53
N ASN A 221 40.75 4.26 11.29
CA ASN A 221 40.91 5.29 12.31
C ASN A 221 40.11 6.55 11.95
N CYS A 222 39.16 6.94 12.79
CA CYS A 222 38.42 8.20 12.63
C CYS A 222 39.33 9.42 12.87
N GLN A 223 39.04 10.54 12.21
CA GLN A 223 39.86 11.75 12.35
C GLN A 223 39.51 12.50 13.63
N THR A 224 40.52 12.95 14.37
CA THR A 224 40.32 13.82 15.54
C THR A 224 40.24 15.27 15.08
N VAL A 225 39.11 15.93 15.33
CA VAL A 225 38.90 17.34 14.96
C VAL A 225 38.88 18.21 16.22
N LEU A 226 39.81 19.15 16.32
CA LEU A 226 39.90 20.09 17.45
C LEU A 226 39.71 21.54 16.97
N PRO A 227 39.19 22.44 17.83
CA PRO A 227 39.03 23.86 17.46
C PRO A 227 40.35 24.59 17.16
N GLN A 228 41.46 24.09 17.74
CA GLN A 228 42.81 24.63 17.59
C GLN A 228 43.80 23.50 17.43
N GLN A 229 44.92 23.76 16.76
CA GLN A 229 45.96 22.76 16.55
C GLN A 229 46.73 22.50 17.86
N PRO A 230 46.75 21.26 18.36
CA PRO A 230 47.39 20.96 19.64
C PRO A 230 48.91 20.97 19.50
N GLN A 231 49.61 21.26 20.59
CA GLN A 231 51.07 21.15 20.63
C GLN A 231 51.50 19.79 21.13
N THR A 232 50.94 19.35 22.26
CA THR A 232 51.24 18.05 22.87
C THR A 232 49.95 17.43 23.38
N LEU A 233 49.35 16.56 22.57
CA LEU A 233 48.06 15.94 22.88
C LEU A 233 48.24 14.57 23.52
N TYR A 234 47.64 14.37 24.69
CA TYR A 234 47.59 13.09 25.40
C TYR A 234 46.17 12.54 25.35
N HIS A 235 46.03 11.25 25.08
CA HIS A 235 44.75 10.54 25.09
C HIS A 235 44.73 9.54 26.25
N LYS A 236 43.60 9.50 26.94
CA LYS A 236 43.38 8.68 28.13
C LYS A 236 43.14 7.23 27.71
N ILE A 237 43.85 6.29 28.32
CA ILE A 237 43.64 4.87 28.04
C ILE A 237 42.28 4.45 28.61
N VAL A 238 41.37 3.98 27.75
CA VAL A 238 40.06 3.48 28.17
C VAL A 238 40.23 2.12 28.87
N THR A 239 40.03 2.08 30.19
CA THR A 239 39.99 0.82 30.96
C THR A 239 38.56 0.30 31.03
N LEU A 240 38.26 -0.75 30.25
CA LEU A 240 36.96 -1.42 30.28
C LEU A 240 36.77 -2.19 31.59
N LYS A 241 35.64 -1.98 32.27
CA LYS A 241 35.28 -2.72 33.49
C LYS A 241 34.94 -4.19 33.17
N SER A 242 34.96 -5.06 34.19
CA SER A 242 34.65 -6.49 34.02
C SER A 242 33.15 -6.77 33.82
N SER A 243 32.27 -5.85 34.20
CA SER A 243 30.81 -5.99 34.07
C SER A 243 30.20 -4.92 33.17
N VAL A 244 29.11 -5.29 32.49
CA VAL A 244 28.24 -4.39 31.72
C VAL A 244 27.25 -3.73 32.68
N LYS A 245 27.04 -2.42 32.53
CA LYS A 245 26.16 -1.57 33.35
C LYS A 245 24.75 -1.43 32.75
N SER A 246 24.64 -1.49 31.42
CA SER A 246 23.40 -1.20 30.69
C SER A 246 22.80 -2.46 30.05
N PHE A 247 21.47 -2.57 30.03
CA PHE A 247 20.79 -3.61 29.27
C PHE A 247 20.46 -3.09 27.86
N TYR A 248 21.20 -3.54 26.86
CA TYR A 248 21.04 -3.11 25.47
C TYR A 248 19.88 -3.84 24.79
N THR A 249 18.99 -3.09 24.16
CA THR A 249 17.85 -3.66 23.42
C THR A 249 18.13 -3.65 21.92
N ARG A 250 17.95 -4.79 21.26
CA ARG A 250 18.09 -4.88 19.80
C ARG A 250 16.93 -4.13 19.14
N VAL A 251 17.22 -3.19 18.25
CA VAL A 251 16.17 -2.52 17.47
C VAL A 251 15.71 -3.43 16.32
N PRO A 252 14.40 -3.55 16.06
CA PRO A 252 13.85 -4.51 15.11
C PRO A 252 13.91 -4.01 13.66
N PHE A 253 15.05 -3.44 13.23
CA PHE A 253 15.22 -2.83 11.90
C PHE A 253 16.48 -3.36 11.22
N GLN A 254 16.37 -3.65 9.92
CA GLN A 254 17.50 -4.18 9.14
C GLN A 254 18.42 -3.07 8.64
N LYS A 255 17.89 -1.86 8.39
CA LYS A 255 18.66 -0.79 7.75
C LYS A 255 18.58 0.49 8.54
N VAL A 256 19.76 1.07 8.81
CA VAL A 256 19.88 2.34 9.50
C VAL A 256 20.70 3.30 8.64
N THR A 257 20.21 4.52 8.46
CA THR A 257 20.85 5.56 7.63
C THR A 257 20.94 6.87 8.41
N GLY A 258 21.86 7.76 8.02
CA GLY A 258 22.07 9.01 8.78
C GLY A 258 22.58 8.74 10.20
N ILE A 259 23.30 7.64 10.41
CA ILE A 259 23.95 7.31 11.69
C ILE A 259 25.07 8.30 11.99
N SER A 260 25.33 8.51 13.28
CA SER A 260 26.51 9.23 13.75
C SER A 260 27.40 8.23 14.49
N VAL A 261 28.53 7.86 13.87
CA VAL A 261 29.46 6.87 14.41
C VAL A 261 30.53 7.59 15.24
N ARG A 262 30.78 7.09 16.46
CA ARG A 262 31.87 7.58 17.33
C ARG A 262 33.14 6.78 17.19
N ASN A 263 33.02 5.46 17.18
CA ASN A 263 34.17 4.58 17.10
C ASN A 263 33.83 3.34 16.27
N LYS A 264 34.85 2.78 15.60
CA LYS A 264 34.78 1.56 14.80
C LYS A 264 35.89 0.63 15.26
N THR A 265 35.52 -0.54 15.76
CA THR A 265 36.45 -1.53 16.30
C THR A 265 36.32 -2.85 15.55
N ASP A 266 37.45 -3.40 15.09
CA ASP A 266 37.52 -4.73 14.49
C ASP A 266 37.51 -5.80 15.60
N MET A 267 36.49 -6.67 15.58
CA MET A 267 36.29 -7.75 16.55
C MET A 267 36.58 -9.14 15.97
N SER A 268 37.09 -9.22 14.73
CA SER A 268 37.25 -10.49 13.99
C SER A 268 38.22 -11.47 14.63
N ARG A 269 39.09 -11.00 15.54
CA ARG A 269 40.06 -11.83 16.27
C ARG A 269 39.49 -12.51 17.53
N LYS A 270 38.21 -12.33 17.81
CA LYS A 270 37.52 -12.82 19.03
C LYS A 270 36.37 -13.74 18.66
N ALA A 271 35.96 -14.60 19.60
CA ALA A 271 34.69 -15.31 19.46
C ALA A 271 33.54 -14.30 19.42
N VAL A 272 32.46 -14.60 18.69
CA VAL A 272 31.33 -13.70 18.49
C VAL A 272 30.72 -13.22 19.83
N SER A 273 30.61 -14.12 20.82
CA SER A 273 30.13 -13.80 22.17
C SER A 273 31.03 -12.79 22.89
N ASP A 274 32.34 -12.98 22.79
CA ASP A 274 33.33 -12.15 23.48
C ASP A 274 33.46 -10.78 22.79
N GLY A 275 33.38 -10.77 21.46
CA GLY A 275 33.32 -9.55 20.65
C GLY A 275 32.06 -8.73 20.93
N PHE A 276 30.91 -9.38 21.09
CA PHE A 276 29.65 -8.73 21.46
C PHE A 276 29.72 -8.14 22.87
N PHE A 277 30.16 -8.94 23.86
CA PHE A 277 30.33 -8.49 25.25
C PHE A 277 31.33 -7.34 25.38
N GLU A 278 32.36 -7.30 24.53
CA GLU A 278 33.27 -6.17 24.47
C GLU A 278 32.63 -4.92 23.83
N CYS A 279 31.81 -5.09 22.80
CA CYS A 279 31.07 -3.99 22.18
C CYS A 279 30.12 -3.30 23.18
N GLU A 280 29.43 -4.08 24.02
CA GLU A 280 28.60 -3.53 25.11
C GLU A 280 29.43 -2.68 26.09
N ARG A 281 30.60 -3.17 26.48
CA ARG A 281 31.51 -2.46 27.40
C ARG A 281 32.08 -1.19 26.78
N TRP A 282 32.35 -1.17 25.48
CA TRP A 282 32.77 0.04 24.77
C TRP A 282 31.69 1.14 24.84
N CYS A 283 30.42 0.79 24.66
CA CYS A 283 29.32 1.76 24.77
C CYS A 283 29.01 2.16 26.23
N ASP A 284 29.31 1.32 27.22
CA ASP A 284 29.19 1.68 28.65
C ASP A 284 30.32 2.59 29.14
N ALA A 285 31.49 2.49 28.52
CA ALA A 285 32.64 3.35 28.80
C ALA A 285 32.47 4.76 28.21
N ASP A 286 31.65 4.90 27.16
CA ASP A 286 31.36 6.19 26.53
C ASP A 286 30.05 6.82 27.09
N PRO A 287 30.13 7.96 27.80
CA PRO A 287 28.97 8.65 28.37
C PRO A 287 27.95 9.14 27.34
N CYS A 288 28.35 9.41 26.09
CA CYS A 288 27.42 9.88 25.04
C CYS A 288 27.01 8.76 24.08
N CYS A 289 27.42 7.51 24.31
CA CYS A 289 27.01 6.41 23.46
C CYS A 289 25.51 6.13 23.63
N THR A 290 24.77 6.21 22.52
CA THR A 290 23.32 6.00 22.45
C THR A 290 22.98 4.55 22.15
N GLY A 291 23.94 3.82 21.61
CA GLY A 291 23.78 2.46 21.12
C GLY A 291 25.00 2.03 20.30
N PHE A 292 24.94 0.82 19.78
CA PHE A 292 26.01 0.28 18.92
C PHE A 292 25.45 -0.61 17.81
N GLY A 293 26.16 -0.67 16.70
CA GLY A 293 25.95 -1.66 15.64
C GLY A 293 26.96 -2.78 15.78
N PHE A 294 26.51 -4.03 15.76
CA PHE A 294 27.37 -5.21 15.74
C PHE A 294 26.99 -6.08 14.56
N PHE A 295 27.84 -6.19 13.54
CA PHE A 295 27.50 -6.90 12.31
C PHE A 295 28.73 -7.45 11.58
N ASN A 296 28.46 -8.41 10.70
CA ASN A 296 29.43 -8.97 9.77
C ASN A 296 29.36 -8.20 8.44
N ASN A 297 30.45 -7.57 8.03
CA ASN A 297 30.51 -6.92 6.72
C ASN A 297 30.94 -7.94 5.66
N SER A 298 29.98 -8.36 4.83
CA SER A 298 30.15 -9.37 3.77
C SER A 298 30.75 -8.82 2.47
N GLN A 299 30.84 -7.49 2.29
CA GLN A 299 31.45 -6.88 1.10
C GLN A 299 32.99 -6.88 1.13
N LEU A 300 33.60 -7.02 2.31
CA LEU A 300 35.05 -7.17 2.45
C LEU A 300 35.43 -8.65 2.41
N SER A 301 36.18 -9.07 1.40
CA SER A 301 36.69 -10.44 1.24
C SER A 301 37.38 -10.93 2.52
N GLY A 302 36.67 -11.75 3.30
CA GLY A 302 37.13 -12.28 4.59
C GLY A 302 36.16 -12.14 5.78
N GLY A 303 35.02 -11.45 5.64
CA GLY A 303 33.97 -11.40 6.68
C GLY A 303 34.47 -10.83 8.01
N LYS A 304 34.70 -9.51 8.07
CA LYS A 304 35.14 -8.85 9.31
C LYS A 304 33.94 -8.54 10.22
N ILE A 305 34.05 -8.94 11.50
CA ILE A 305 33.08 -8.56 12.54
C ILE A 305 33.42 -7.16 13.03
N LEU A 306 32.47 -6.25 12.94
CA LEU A 306 32.64 -4.85 13.32
C LEU A 306 31.72 -4.49 14.50
N CYS A 307 32.28 -3.73 15.43
CA CYS A 307 31.54 -3.02 16.47
C CYS A 307 31.61 -1.51 16.17
N LEU A 308 30.45 -0.88 15.97
CA LEU A 308 30.31 0.56 15.78
C LEU A 308 29.62 1.17 16.99
N THR A 309 30.29 1.98 17.79
CA THR A 309 29.60 2.78 18.83
C THR A 309 28.99 4.03 18.20
N LEU A 310 27.76 4.35 18.60
CA LEU A 310 26.94 5.36 17.95
C LEU A 310 26.60 6.50 18.91
N ASN A 311 26.62 7.71 18.37
CA ASN A 311 26.05 8.91 18.99
C ASN A 311 24.59 9.15 18.53
N SER A 312 24.17 8.52 17.43
CA SER A 312 22.77 8.51 17.00
C SER A 312 22.48 7.30 16.13
N LEU A 313 21.32 6.70 16.37
CA LEU A 313 20.76 5.59 15.59
C LEU A 313 20.05 6.05 14.32
N GLY A 314 20.13 7.32 13.90
CA GLY A 314 19.73 7.64 12.54
C GLY A 314 18.23 7.53 12.27
N ILE A 315 17.97 7.18 11.01
CA ILE A 315 16.68 6.79 10.45
C ILE A 315 16.70 5.27 10.28
N GLN A 316 15.80 4.59 10.98
CA GLN A 316 15.67 3.14 11.04
C GLN A 316 14.52 2.72 10.12
N THR A 317 14.83 1.85 9.15
CA THR A 317 13.93 1.41 8.08
C THR A 317 13.97 -0.11 7.94
N CYS A 318 13.04 -0.71 7.19
CA CYS A 318 12.98 -2.15 6.97
C CYS A 318 12.79 -2.95 8.27
N ALA A 319 11.67 -2.69 8.95
CA ALA A 319 11.32 -3.37 10.19
C ALA A 319 11.20 -4.90 9.99
N GLU A 320 11.79 -5.68 10.89
CA GLU A 320 11.80 -7.15 10.84
C GLU A 320 10.43 -7.76 11.19
N GLU A 321 9.67 -7.07 12.04
CA GLU A 321 8.34 -7.51 12.48
C GLU A 321 7.30 -7.41 11.37
N THR A 322 7.51 -6.50 10.41
CA THR A 322 6.61 -6.28 9.29
C THR A 322 6.99 -7.17 8.11
N ARG A 323 6.43 -8.38 8.06
CA ARG A 323 6.39 -9.20 6.82
C ARG A 323 5.40 -8.63 5.78
N SER A 324 5.39 -7.30 5.60
CA SER A 324 4.61 -6.65 4.57
C SER A 324 5.30 -6.85 3.23
N ALA A 325 4.58 -7.37 2.24
CA ALA A 325 5.04 -7.41 0.85
C ALA A 325 5.08 -5.99 0.21
N TRP A 326 4.47 -5.00 0.87
CA TRP A 326 4.43 -3.61 0.46
C TRP A 326 5.43 -2.80 1.29
N GLN A 327 6.38 -2.15 0.61
CA GLN A 327 7.43 -1.32 1.21
C GLN A 327 7.65 -0.07 0.35
N VAL A 328 7.87 1.05 1.02
CA VAL A 328 8.30 2.33 0.47
C VAL A 328 9.84 2.39 0.40
N SER A 329 10.52 1.89 1.43
CA SER A 329 11.99 1.87 1.49
C SER A 329 12.60 0.71 0.70
N ASN A 330 13.79 0.92 0.12
CA ASN A 330 14.54 -0.15 -0.54
C ASN A 330 15.31 -1.00 0.51
N CYS A 331 14.76 -2.18 0.80
CA CYS A 331 15.29 -3.16 1.75
C CYS A 331 16.12 -4.28 1.09
N SER A 332 16.47 -4.15 -0.19
CA SER A 332 17.14 -5.19 -0.98
C SER A 332 18.67 -5.11 -0.99
N SER A 333 19.31 -4.17 -0.27
CA SER A 333 20.79 -4.09 -0.29
C SER A 333 21.45 -5.01 0.75
N PRO A 334 22.55 -5.70 0.38
CA PRO A 334 23.21 -6.74 1.18
C PRO A 334 24.27 -6.22 2.17
N ASP A 335 24.27 -4.92 2.51
CA ASP A 335 25.50 -4.25 2.97
C ASP A 335 25.94 -4.59 4.41
N ALA A 336 25.11 -5.28 5.20
CA ALA A 336 25.51 -5.88 6.48
C ALA A 336 24.57 -7.03 6.89
N GLU A 337 25.12 -8.18 7.32
CA GLU A 337 24.32 -9.31 7.78
C GLU A 337 23.84 -9.09 9.23
N VAL A 338 22.69 -8.43 9.40
CA VAL A 338 22.08 -8.12 10.71
C VAL A 338 20.98 -9.09 11.14
N ARG A 339 20.66 -10.13 10.35
CA ARG A 339 19.53 -11.05 10.62
C ARG A 339 19.83 -12.16 11.63
N ILE A 340 21.09 -12.50 11.84
CA ILE A 340 21.50 -13.62 12.69
C ILE A 340 21.91 -13.08 14.07
N HIS A 341 21.27 -13.54 15.15
CA HIS A 341 21.68 -13.16 16.50
C HIS A 341 23.11 -13.67 16.81
N PRO A 342 24.03 -12.85 17.37
CA PRO A 342 23.81 -11.55 18.02
C PRO A 342 24.07 -10.31 17.13
N PHE A 343 24.11 -10.45 15.80
CA PHE A 343 24.24 -9.30 14.91
C PHE A 343 22.96 -8.44 14.90
N GLY A 344 23.14 -7.14 14.84
CA GLY A 344 22.06 -6.17 14.88
C GLY A 344 22.50 -4.79 15.36
N TRP A 345 21.53 -3.89 15.40
CA TRP A 345 21.66 -2.57 16.00
C TRP A 345 21.06 -2.62 17.40
N TYR A 346 21.75 -2.02 18.37
CA TYR A 346 21.40 -2.07 19.78
C TYR A 346 21.31 -0.65 20.34
N GLN A 347 20.28 -0.37 21.14
CA GLN A 347 20.06 0.93 21.78
C GLN A 347 20.21 0.82 23.30
N LYS A 348 20.77 1.88 23.90
CA LYS A 348 20.93 2.05 25.35
C LYS A 348 19.65 2.65 25.97
N PRO A 349 19.24 2.24 27.18
CA PRO A 349 18.10 2.86 27.86
C PRO A 349 18.46 4.22 28.45
N GLY A 350 17.90 5.34 27.94
CA GLY A 350 18.06 6.67 28.53
C GLY A 350 17.82 7.86 27.58
N ASN A 351 17.41 9.01 28.13
CA ASN A 351 17.07 10.25 27.41
C ASN A 351 18.31 10.94 26.83
N LEU A 352 18.24 11.31 25.54
CA LEU A 352 19.33 11.95 24.80
C LEU A 352 19.12 13.46 24.60
N LEU A 353 20.24 14.19 24.68
CA LEU A 353 20.33 15.63 24.38
C LEU A 353 20.29 15.87 22.86
N PRO A 354 19.64 16.94 22.36
CA PRO A 354 19.51 17.20 20.92
C PRO A 354 20.50 18.25 20.39
N SER A 355 20.99 18.07 19.14
CA SER A 355 21.43 19.21 18.30
C SER A 355 21.45 18.94 16.78
N LEU A 356 20.58 19.69 16.08
CA LEU A 356 20.70 20.38 14.77
C LEU A 356 21.12 19.65 13.47
N ARG A 357 20.23 19.69 12.47
CA ARG A 357 20.31 20.60 11.28
C ARG A 357 18.98 20.66 10.52
N ARG A 358 18.70 21.83 9.92
CA ARG A 358 17.45 22.16 9.18
C ARG A 358 17.60 21.97 7.68
N GLN A 359 16.57 21.40 7.05
CA GLN A 359 16.17 21.71 5.68
C GLN A 359 14.64 21.77 5.64
N LYS A 360 14.09 22.78 4.96
CA LYS A 360 12.65 23.01 4.76
C LYS A 360 12.28 22.66 3.33
N LEU A 361 11.17 21.97 3.09
CA LEU A 361 10.48 22.04 1.78
C LEU A 361 8.99 21.62 1.83
N TYR A 362 8.18 22.40 1.10
CA TYR A 362 6.77 22.36 0.62
C TYR A 362 5.70 21.45 1.30
N LEU A 363 4.69 22.12 1.87
CA LEU A 363 3.48 21.54 2.51
C LEU A 363 2.24 21.49 1.59
N ASP A 364 2.28 22.05 0.37
CA ASP A 364 1.08 22.35 -0.43
C ASP A 364 0.41 21.12 -1.08
N ILE A 365 1.03 19.95 -1.00
CA ILE A 365 0.57 18.68 -1.63
C ILE A 365 -0.20 17.78 -0.64
N TRP A 366 -0.14 18.07 0.65
CA TRP A 366 -0.58 17.17 1.72
C TRP A 366 -1.77 17.72 2.49
N GLN A 367 -2.85 16.94 2.54
CA GLN A 367 -4.02 17.21 3.36
C GLN A 367 -3.81 16.69 4.79
N PRO A 368 -3.80 17.55 5.82
CA PRO A 368 -3.90 17.08 7.18
C PRO A 368 -5.31 16.54 7.44
N LEU A 369 -5.40 15.35 8.04
CA LEU A 369 -6.67 14.74 8.45
C LEU A 369 -6.86 14.83 9.96
N ASN A 370 -8.11 14.98 10.39
CA ASN A 370 -8.47 14.92 11.80
C ASN A 370 -8.57 13.45 12.26
N VAL A 371 -8.35 13.19 13.54
CA VAL A 371 -8.49 11.87 14.17
C VAL A 371 -9.91 11.31 14.00
N SER A 372 -10.93 12.18 13.90
CA SER A 372 -12.32 11.77 13.63
C SER A 372 -12.54 11.18 12.23
N SER A 373 -11.63 11.44 11.29
CA SER A 373 -11.66 10.97 9.91
C SER A 373 -11.02 9.59 9.73
N VAL A 374 -10.66 8.93 10.83
CA VAL A 374 -9.89 7.68 10.86
C VAL A 374 -10.64 6.56 11.56
N LEU A 375 -10.37 5.32 11.16
CA LEU A 375 -10.77 4.10 11.86
C LEU A 375 -9.55 3.21 12.11
N MET A 376 -9.52 2.59 13.29
CA MET A 376 -8.48 1.65 13.66
C MET A 376 -8.77 0.25 13.11
N ASP A 377 -7.75 -0.35 12.49
CA ASP A 377 -7.75 -1.72 12.01
C ASP A 377 -6.36 -2.37 12.17
N SER A 378 -6.21 -3.15 13.23
CA SER A 378 -4.96 -3.88 13.52
C SER A 378 -4.64 -4.99 12.48
N SER A 379 -5.63 -5.41 11.67
CA SER A 379 -5.47 -6.46 10.67
C SER A 379 -4.75 -6.01 9.39
N ILE A 380 -4.53 -4.70 9.22
CA ILE A 380 -3.80 -4.15 8.07
C ILE A 380 -2.43 -4.80 7.95
N SER A 381 -2.17 -5.44 6.81
CA SER A 381 -0.89 -6.07 6.49
C SER A 381 0.04 -5.17 5.67
N ASN A 382 -0.52 -4.29 4.83
CA ASN A 382 0.25 -3.40 3.96
C ASN A 382 0.49 -2.07 4.66
N PHE A 383 1.62 -1.97 5.34
CA PHE A 383 2.11 -0.77 5.97
C PHE A 383 3.63 -0.89 6.14
N GLU A 384 4.32 0.23 6.23
CA GLU A 384 5.73 0.27 6.60
C GLU A 384 5.93 1.17 7.80
N VAL A 385 6.79 0.74 8.72
CA VAL A 385 7.21 1.52 9.88
C VAL A 385 8.62 2.05 9.63
N VAL A 386 8.81 3.34 9.89
CA VAL A 386 10.11 4.01 9.93
C VAL A 386 10.25 4.76 11.25
N GLN A 387 11.39 4.65 11.90
CA GLN A 387 11.69 5.40 13.12
C GLN A 387 12.80 6.41 12.87
N ILE A 388 12.59 7.64 13.32
CA ILE A 388 13.57 8.73 13.22
C ILE A 388 14.02 9.09 14.63
N SER A 389 15.33 9.00 14.89
CA SER A 389 15.89 9.38 16.19
C SER A 389 15.69 10.88 16.45
N ARG A 390 15.28 11.25 17.68
CA ARG A 390 15.01 12.66 18.03
C ARG A 390 16.27 13.52 18.08
N ASP A 391 17.43 12.90 18.23
CA ASP A 391 18.76 13.52 18.25
C ASP A 391 19.11 14.18 16.90
N ILE A 392 18.57 13.67 15.78
CA ILE A 392 18.77 14.24 14.43
C ILE A 392 17.70 15.29 14.10
N SER A 393 16.51 15.14 14.68
CA SER A 393 15.35 15.98 14.43
C SER A 393 14.81 16.56 15.74
N SER A 394 15.50 17.57 16.28
CA SER A 394 15.03 18.31 17.46
C SER A 394 13.70 19.04 17.20
N ASP A 395 13.36 19.28 15.94
CA ASP A 395 12.16 19.96 15.46
C ASP A 395 11.27 18.94 14.73
N PHE A 396 10.06 18.70 15.25
CA PHE A 396 9.07 17.77 14.67
C PHE A 396 8.84 18.01 13.17
N SER A 397 8.97 19.26 12.71
CA SER A 397 8.84 19.63 11.30
C SER A 397 9.84 18.90 10.39
N THR A 398 11.07 18.66 10.83
CA THR A 398 12.11 18.02 10.00
C THR A 398 11.82 16.52 9.80
N ALA A 399 11.43 15.83 10.88
CA ALA A 399 10.99 14.43 10.78
C ALA A 399 9.71 14.29 9.94
N ARG A 400 8.75 15.21 10.10
CA ARG A 400 7.55 15.26 9.25
C ARG A 400 7.92 15.40 7.78
N ASP A 401 8.73 16.39 7.43
CA ASP A 401 9.08 16.69 6.04
C ASP A 401 9.86 15.52 5.41
N PHE A 402 10.73 14.84 6.17
CA PHE A 402 11.37 13.60 5.73
C PHE A 402 10.34 12.51 5.41
N CYS A 403 9.40 12.22 6.31
CA CYS A 403 8.42 11.15 6.10
C CYS A 403 7.49 11.46 4.91
N LEU A 404 7.02 12.71 4.79
CA LEU A 404 6.23 13.13 3.63
C LEU A 404 7.02 13.02 2.33
N SER A 405 8.31 13.41 2.33
CA SER A 405 9.18 13.27 1.16
C SER A 405 9.41 11.80 0.78
N ALA A 406 9.66 10.92 1.76
CA ALA A 406 9.85 9.49 1.52
C ALA A 406 8.62 8.88 0.85
N CYS A 407 7.42 9.21 1.32
CA CYS A 407 6.16 8.77 0.73
C CYS A 407 5.94 9.38 -0.67
N SER A 408 6.29 10.65 -0.90
CA SER A 408 6.14 11.31 -2.20
C SER A 408 6.96 10.65 -3.32
N LYS A 409 8.12 10.06 -2.99
CA LYS A 409 8.97 9.32 -3.94
C LYS A 409 8.34 8.00 -4.40
N ASN A 410 7.39 7.46 -3.64
CA ASN A 410 6.70 6.23 -3.98
C ASN A 410 5.25 6.51 -4.36
N GLN A 411 4.89 6.26 -5.62
CA GLN A 411 3.55 6.53 -6.12
C GLN A 411 2.46 5.70 -5.41
N SER A 412 2.79 4.54 -4.84
CA SER A 412 1.82 3.70 -4.11
C SER A 412 1.52 4.18 -2.69
N CYS A 413 2.34 5.08 -2.12
CA CYS A 413 2.16 5.60 -0.77
C CYS A 413 1.25 6.82 -0.78
N THR A 414 0.13 6.77 -0.05
CA THR A 414 -0.91 7.82 -0.09
C THR A 414 -1.15 8.45 1.28
N VAL A 415 -0.96 7.69 2.36
CA VAL A 415 -1.20 8.16 3.73
C VAL A 415 0.08 8.01 4.55
N VAL A 416 0.41 9.06 5.29
CA VAL A 416 1.54 9.09 6.23
C VAL A 416 1.02 9.46 7.60
N THR A 417 1.42 8.72 8.62
CA THR A 417 1.07 9.03 10.00
C THR A 417 2.30 9.16 10.86
N LEU A 418 2.31 10.11 11.79
CA LEU A 418 3.41 10.37 12.68
C LEU A 418 2.95 10.38 14.13
N GLU A 419 3.70 9.68 14.97
CA GLU A 419 3.52 9.64 16.42
C GLU A 419 4.84 9.97 17.12
N ILE A 420 4.79 10.88 18.09
CA ILE A 420 5.97 11.31 18.85
C ILE A 420 6.14 10.40 20.05
N GLN A 421 7.26 9.69 20.13
CA GLN A 421 7.65 8.87 21.29
C GLN A 421 8.82 9.53 22.03
N PRO A 422 9.16 9.11 23.27
CA PRO A 422 10.19 9.75 24.08
C PRO A 422 11.55 9.90 23.38
N SER A 423 12.01 8.87 22.66
CA SER A 423 13.34 8.85 22.01
C SER A 423 13.30 8.86 20.48
N VAL A 424 12.15 8.58 19.86
CA VAL A 424 12.00 8.47 18.40
C VAL A 424 10.70 9.12 17.92
N ILE A 425 10.67 9.56 16.67
CA ILE A 425 9.43 9.87 15.96
C ILE A 425 9.11 8.68 15.08
N ARG A 426 7.94 8.07 15.31
CA ARG A 426 7.48 6.88 14.60
C ARG A 426 6.61 7.33 13.42
N CYS A 427 7.09 7.08 12.21
CA CYS A 427 6.38 7.31 10.96
C CYS A 427 5.84 5.99 10.42
N LEU A 428 4.56 5.96 10.06
CA LEU A 428 3.97 4.84 9.33
C LEU A 428 3.51 5.31 7.96
N PHE A 429 3.79 4.48 6.96
CA PHE A 429 3.37 4.66 5.59
C PHE A 429 2.27 3.65 5.25
N TYR A 430 1.27 4.11 4.51
CA TYR A 430 0.19 3.27 4.02
C TYR A 430 -0.12 3.57 2.54
N PRO A 431 -0.60 2.56 1.80
CA PRO A 431 -1.26 2.81 0.52
C PRO A 431 -2.58 3.57 0.72
N ASP A 432 -3.40 3.72 -0.31
CA ASP A 432 -4.76 4.23 -0.12
C ASP A 432 -5.59 3.21 0.68
N THR A 433 -5.85 3.53 1.95
CA THR A 433 -6.62 2.70 2.89
C THR A 433 -7.99 3.29 3.18
N GLN A 434 -8.51 4.14 2.29
CA GLN A 434 -9.81 4.75 2.43
C GLN A 434 -10.91 3.67 2.40
N MET A 435 -11.86 3.77 3.31
CA MET A 435 -13.05 2.95 3.37
C MET A 435 -14.27 3.86 3.44
N CYS A 436 -15.18 3.71 2.48
CA CYS A 436 -16.37 4.53 2.36
C CYS A 436 -17.62 3.71 2.72
N THR A 437 -18.52 4.32 3.48
CA THR A 437 -19.87 3.82 3.71
C THR A 437 -20.83 4.65 2.88
N HIS A 438 -21.50 4.05 1.89
CA HIS A 438 -22.48 4.76 1.07
C HIS A 438 -23.89 4.47 1.58
N GLY A 439 -24.67 5.52 1.74
CA GLY A 439 -26.11 5.46 1.99
C GLY A 439 -26.84 6.45 1.09
N LEU A 440 -28.17 6.37 1.08
CA LEU A 440 -29.00 7.25 0.25
C LEU A 440 -28.94 8.73 0.67
N GLN A 441 -28.66 8.99 1.96
CA GLN A 441 -28.54 10.34 2.52
C GLN A 441 -27.14 10.96 2.38
N GLY A 442 -26.16 10.19 1.91
CA GLY A 442 -24.79 10.64 1.72
C GLY A 442 -23.78 9.51 1.89
N HIS A 443 -22.50 9.81 1.68
CA HIS A 443 -21.42 8.88 1.91
C HIS A 443 -20.43 9.44 2.95
N SER A 444 -19.87 8.55 3.76
CA SER A 444 -18.84 8.90 4.75
C SER A 444 -17.62 8.04 4.48
N CYS A 445 -16.49 8.66 4.15
CA CYS A 445 -15.23 7.97 3.98
C CYS A 445 -14.30 8.23 5.15
N ARG A 446 -13.64 7.17 5.62
CA ARG A 446 -12.62 7.24 6.67
C ARG A 446 -11.37 6.49 6.25
N VAL A 447 -10.22 6.91 6.74
CA VAL A 447 -8.94 6.25 6.47
C VAL A 447 -8.70 5.16 7.50
N LEU A 448 -8.34 3.95 7.06
CA LEU A 448 -7.99 2.86 7.98
C LEU A 448 -6.52 2.98 8.40
N LEU A 449 -6.25 2.95 9.71
CA LEU A 449 -4.90 2.96 10.28
C LEU A 449 -4.65 1.72 11.15
N LYS A 450 -3.41 1.24 11.15
CA LYS A 450 -3.02 0.09 11.98
C LYS A 450 -2.77 0.48 13.43
N GLU A 451 -2.05 1.59 13.62
CA GLU A 451 -1.68 2.15 14.92
C GLU A 451 -2.26 3.58 15.05
N PRO A 452 -2.67 4.01 16.26
CA PRO A 452 -3.14 5.37 16.46
C PRO A 452 -1.99 6.35 16.25
N ALA A 453 -2.29 7.50 15.67
CA ALA A 453 -1.30 8.54 15.41
C ALA A 453 -1.91 9.93 15.58
N THR A 454 -1.11 10.84 16.13
CA THR A 454 -1.49 12.23 16.39
C THR A 454 -1.56 13.04 15.10
N TYR A 455 -0.63 12.82 14.16
CA TYR A 455 -0.55 13.56 12.92
C TYR A 455 -0.77 12.64 11.73
N ILE A 456 -1.77 12.98 10.90
CA ILE A 456 -2.18 12.17 9.76
C ILE A 456 -2.19 13.07 8.53
N TYR A 457 -1.47 12.65 7.50
CA TYR A 457 -1.36 13.36 6.23
C TYR A 457 -1.78 12.44 5.09
N ARG A 458 -2.62 12.95 4.20
CA ARG A 458 -3.04 12.26 2.97
C ARG A 458 -2.60 13.07 1.76
N ARG A 459 -2.05 12.40 0.75
CA ARG A 459 -1.54 13.03 -0.46
C ARG A 459 -2.68 13.50 -1.38
N GLN A 460 -2.57 14.69 -1.97
CA GLN A 460 -3.58 15.29 -2.86
C GLN A 460 -3.14 15.47 -4.33
N ASP A 461 -1.84 15.44 -4.63
CA ASP A 461 -1.26 15.78 -5.95
C ASP A 461 -1.46 14.74 -7.08
N LEU A 462 -2.36 13.78 -6.91
CA LEU A 462 -2.67 12.80 -7.96
C LEU A 462 -3.91 13.20 -8.78
N PHE A 463 -4.07 14.49 -9.07
CA PHE A 463 -5.06 14.94 -10.05
C PHE A 463 -4.62 14.48 -11.45
N LEU A 464 -5.28 13.40 -11.89
CA LEU A 464 -5.48 12.81 -13.21
C LEU A 464 -4.24 12.40 -14.08
N PRO A 465 -4.25 11.17 -14.64
CA PRO A 465 -3.53 10.83 -15.87
C PRO A 465 -4.20 11.39 -17.15
N ILE A 466 -5.34 12.06 -17.00
CA ILE A 466 -6.19 12.64 -18.03
C ILE A 466 -6.00 14.17 -17.97
N SER A 467 -5.53 14.81 -19.05
CA SER A 467 -5.32 16.25 -19.03
C SER A 467 -6.66 16.98 -18.89
N GLU A 468 -6.89 17.62 -17.75
CA GLU A 468 -8.07 18.43 -17.43
C GLU A 468 -7.98 19.85 -18.05
N SER A 469 -7.24 20.01 -19.16
CA SER A 469 -6.96 21.32 -19.73
C SER A 469 -8.14 21.94 -20.48
N ASP A 470 -9.18 21.17 -20.77
CA ASP A 470 -10.49 21.61 -21.27
C ASP A 470 -11.52 20.57 -20.79
N LEU A 471 -12.81 20.88 -20.73
CA LEU A 471 -13.92 20.03 -20.21
C LEU A 471 -14.03 18.61 -20.82
N THR A 472 -13.13 18.23 -21.74
CA THR A 472 -13.05 16.95 -22.46
C THR A 472 -11.90 16.11 -21.91
N PRO A 473 -12.17 15.00 -21.18
CA PRO A 473 -11.12 14.10 -20.73
C PRO A 473 -10.43 13.42 -21.92
N SER A 474 -9.09 13.45 -21.95
CA SER A 474 -8.28 12.75 -22.95
C SER A 474 -7.43 11.63 -22.33
N ALA A 475 -7.20 10.56 -23.08
CA ALA A 475 -6.31 9.47 -22.67
C ALA A 475 -5.39 9.06 -23.82
N TYR A 476 -4.07 9.05 -23.58
CA TYR A 476 -3.08 8.65 -24.59
C TYR A 476 -2.84 7.13 -24.55
N ILE A 477 -3.05 6.47 -25.68
CA ILE A 477 -2.77 5.06 -25.89
C ILE A 477 -1.46 4.92 -26.66
N PRO A 478 -0.38 4.37 -26.07
CA PRO A 478 0.95 4.36 -26.70
C PRO A 478 1.01 3.77 -28.11
N SER A 479 0.13 2.82 -28.43
CA SER A 479 0.09 2.12 -29.72
C SER A 479 -0.91 2.71 -30.73
N HIS A 480 -1.78 3.64 -30.33
CA HIS A 480 -2.92 4.10 -31.16
C HIS A 480 -3.10 5.63 -31.21
N GLY A 481 -2.52 6.39 -30.27
CA GLY A 481 -2.69 7.85 -30.18
C GLY A 481 -3.73 8.27 -29.13
N ASP A 482 -4.33 9.44 -29.30
CA ASP A 482 -5.21 10.06 -28.31
C ASP A 482 -6.67 9.57 -28.41
N LEU A 483 -7.31 9.43 -27.26
CA LEU A 483 -8.75 9.22 -27.12
C LEU A 483 -9.40 10.46 -26.52
N LEU A 484 -10.49 10.93 -27.13
CA LEU A 484 -11.31 12.02 -26.62
C LEU A 484 -12.58 11.44 -25.99
N GLY A 485 -12.67 11.51 -24.66
CA GLY A 485 -13.85 11.11 -23.90
C GLY A 485 -14.75 12.30 -23.56
N LYS A 486 -15.74 12.05 -22.70
CA LYS A 486 -16.62 13.07 -22.11
C LYS A 486 -16.69 12.93 -20.60
N SER A 487 -16.87 14.06 -19.91
CA SER A 487 -17.12 14.07 -18.47
C SER A 487 -18.64 14.00 -18.22
N GLN A 488 -19.08 13.13 -17.32
CA GLN A 488 -20.48 13.05 -16.88
C GLN A 488 -20.57 13.12 -15.37
N VAL A 489 -21.44 14.00 -14.87
CA VAL A 489 -21.78 14.06 -13.44
C VAL A 489 -23.02 13.20 -13.21
N ILE A 490 -22.89 12.21 -12.34
CA ILE A 490 -23.98 11.30 -11.94
C ILE A 490 -24.39 11.53 -10.50
N ARG A 491 -25.63 11.18 -10.17
CA ARG A 491 -26.18 11.30 -8.81
C ARG A 491 -26.40 9.92 -8.20
N ILE A 492 -25.87 9.71 -6.99
CA ILE A 492 -26.12 8.50 -6.20
C ILE A 492 -26.60 8.94 -4.81
N GLY A 493 -27.89 8.74 -4.53
CA GLY A 493 -28.53 9.29 -3.33
C GLY A 493 -28.56 10.82 -3.37
N SER A 494 -27.98 11.47 -2.36
CA SER A 494 -27.85 12.93 -2.27
C SER A 494 -26.57 13.49 -2.91
N GLU A 495 -25.65 12.62 -3.34
CA GLU A 495 -24.28 12.99 -3.72
C GLU A 495 -24.07 12.98 -5.23
N TRP A 496 -23.20 13.87 -5.70
CA TRP A 496 -22.83 13.99 -7.11
C TRP A 496 -21.39 13.53 -7.30
N LYS A 497 -21.14 12.71 -8.33
CA LYS A 497 -19.80 12.23 -8.67
C LYS A 497 -19.51 12.48 -10.14
N ASN A 498 -18.29 12.94 -10.43
CA ASN A 498 -17.82 13.12 -11.78
C ASN A 498 -17.16 11.84 -12.29
N ILE A 499 -17.51 11.42 -13.50
CA ILE A 499 -17.02 10.22 -14.17
C ILE A 499 -16.51 10.61 -15.56
N SER A 500 -15.29 10.22 -15.90
CA SER A 500 -14.78 10.31 -17.27
C SER A 500 -15.23 9.06 -18.04
N GLN A 501 -15.94 9.28 -19.14
CA GLN A 501 -16.46 8.23 -20.00
C GLN A 501 -15.74 8.25 -21.34
N PHE A 502 -15.24 7.10 -21.75
CA PHE A 502 -14.71 6.85 -23.08
C PHE A 502 -15.54 5.74 -23.72
N LEU A 503 -16.50 6.12 -24.54
CA LEU A 503 -17.50 5.26 -25.14
C LEU A 503 -17.11 4.90 -26.58
N GLY A 504 -17.34 3.66 -27.00
CA GLY A 504 -17.17 3.28 -28.39
C GLY A 504 -15.73 3.18 -28.87
N ILE A 505 -14.82 2.67 -28.01
CA ILE A 505 -13.40 2.45 -28.35
C ILE A 505 -13.28 1.11 -29.11
N PRO A 506 -12.74 1.07 -30.33
CA PRO A 506 -12.57 -0.17 -31.08
C PRO A 506 -11.43 -0.99 -30.46
N TYR A 507 -11.69 -2.27 -30.16
CA TYR A 507 -10.64 -3.19 -29.71
C TYR A 507 -10.20 -4.19 -30.78
N ALA A 508 -10.95 -4.27 -31.88
CA ALA A 508 -10.69 -5.10 -33.04
C ALA A 508 -11.25 -4.44 -34.30
N ALA A 509 -10.82 -4.91 -35.46
CA ALA A 509 -11.30 -4.38 -36.72
C ALA A 509 -12.75 -4.82 -36.99
N PRO A 510 -13.55 -3.99 -37.67
CA PRO A 510 -14.93 -4.33 -38.02
C PRO A 510 -14.98 -5.67 -38.80
N PRO A 511 -15.76 -6.66 -38.34
CA PRO A 511 -15.83 -7.99 -38.96
C PRO A 511 -16.78 -8.01 -40.18
N LEU A 512 -16.55 -7.07 -41.11
CA LEU A 512 -17.39 -6.84 -42.28
C LEU A 512 -16.88 -7.61 -43.51
N ALA A 513 -17.80 -7.93 -44.43
CA ALA A 513 -17.50 -8.58 -45.71
C ALA A 513 -16.65 -9.85 -45.53
N GLU A 514 -15.45 -9.92 -46.13
CA GLU A 514 -14.55 -11.08 -46.04
C GLU A 514 -14.07 -11.41 -44.61
N ARG A 515 -14.14 -10.43 -43.69
CA ARG A 515 -13.80 -10.65 -42.27
C ARG A 515 -14.96 -11.25 -41.48
N ARG A 516 -16.15 -11.34 -42.07
CA ARG A 516 -17.30 -12.00 -41.42
C ARG A 516 -16.98 -13.47 -41.17
N PHE A 517 -17.33 -13.94 -39.97
CA PHE A 517 -17.05 -15.25 -39.39
C PHE A 517 -15.58 -15.54 -39.05
N SER A 518 -14.65 -14.70 -39.49
CA SER A 518 -13.23 -14.85 -39.20
C SER A 518 -12.91 -14.39 -37.75
N PRO A 519 -11.80 -14.88 -37.16
CA PRO A 519 -11.28 -14.37 -35.89
C PRO A 519 -11.09 -12.84 -35.92
N PRO A 520 -11.21 -12.15 -34.76
CA PRO A 520 -10.98 -10.71 -34.69
C PRO A 520 -9.55 -10.36 -35.09
N GLU A 521 -9.40 -9.32 -35.91
CA GLU A 521 -8.11 -8.77 -36.29
C GLU A 521 -7.78 -7.52 -35.46
N PRO A 522 -6.50 -7.28 -35.12
CA PRO A 522 -6.10 -6.03 -34.50
C PRO A 522 -6.48 -4.82 -35.35
N PHE A 523 -6.91 -3.75 -34.69
CA PHE A 523 -7.22 -2.47 -35.34
C PHE A 523 -6.47 -1.35 -34.65
N ALA A 524 -5.79 -0.52 -35.44
CA ALA A 524 -5.15 0.69 -34.97
C ALA A 524 -5.80 1.91 -35.63
N TRP A 525 -6.27 2.87 -34.84
CA TRP A 525 -6.60 4.20 -35.33
C TRP A 525 -5.34 5.07 -35.38
N VAL A 526 -5.39 6.16 -36.14
CA VAL A 526 -4.27 7.09 -36.30
C VAL A 526 -4.69 8.46 -35.76
N GLU A 527 -3.80 9.12 -35.03
CA GLU A 527 -3.95 10.44 -34.40
C GLU A 527 -4.91 10.48 -33.21
N THR A 528 -6.22 10.57 -33.44
CA THR A 528 -7.21 10.83 -32.39
C THR A 528 -8.52 10.13 -32.68
N TRP A 529 -9.09 9.46 -31.67
CA TRP A 529 -10.39 8.79 -31.78
C TRP A 529 -11.43 9.44 -30.87
N ASP A 530 -12.58 9.77 -31.44
CA ASP A 530 -13.75 10.29 -30.72
C ASP A 530 -14.46 9.14 -29.98
N ALA A 531 -14.25 9.11 -28.67
CA ALA A 531 -14.83 8.18 -27.73
C ALA A 531 -15.93 8.82 -26.87
N THR A 532 -16.77 9.69 -27.45
CA THR A 532 -17.87 10.34 -26.71
C THR A 532 -19.23 9.65 -26.89
N VAL A 533 -19.34 8.74 -27.86
CA VAL A 533 -20.61 8.14 -28.32
C VAL A 533 -20.54 6.62 -28.26
N ALA A 534 -21.52 5.99 -27.61
CA ALA A 534 -21.64 4.54 -27.62
C ALA A 534 -21.94 4.02 -29.03
N ARG A 535 -21.34 2.87 -29.40
CA ARG A 535 -21.52 2.24 -30.71
C ARG A 535 -22.63 1.18 -30.66
N ALA A 536 -23.09 0.80 -31.84
CA ALA A 536 -24.14 -0.20 -32.00
C ALA A 536 -23.77 -1.54 -31.35
N ALA A 537 -24.78 -2.23 -30.82
CA ALA A 537 -24.66 -3.60 -30.33
C ALA A 537 -24.52 -4.58 -31.50
N CYS A 538 -24.03 -5.79 -31.20
CA CYS A 538 -23.98 -6.86 -32.19
C CYS A 538 -25.38 -7.39 -32.50
N TRP A 539 -25.59 -7.88 -33.73
CA TRP A 539 -26.82 -8.59 -34.11
C TRP A 539 -27.12 -9.78 -33.19
N GLN A 540 -28.33 -9.81 -32.66
CA GLN A 540 -28.87 -10.86 -31.80
C GLN A 540 -30.13 -11.50 -32.43
N PRO A 541 -30.38 -12.80 -32.18
CA PRO A 541 -31.62 -13.45 -32.58
C PRO A 541 -32.85 -12.70 -32.06
N GLY A 542 -33.78 -12.36 -32.97
CA GLY A 542 -34.99 -11.62 -32.65
C GLY A 542 -34.90 -10.11 -32.82
N ASP A 543 -33.78 -9.53 -33.30
CA ASP A 543 -33.65 -8.07 -33.51
C ASP A 543 -34.52 -7.51 -34.64
N GLY A 544 -34.93 -8.33 -35.62
CA GLY A 544 -35.85 -7.94 -36.69
C GLY A 544 -35.49 -6.62 -37.39
N GLU A 545 -36.40 -5.64 -37.35
CA GLU A 545 -36.24 -4.32 -37.98
C GLU A 545 -35.52 -3.29 -37.08
N ALA A 546 -34.63 -3.76 -36.19
CA ALA A 546 -33.81 -2.89 -35.37
C ALA A 546 -33.05 -1.85 -36.23
N PRO A 547 -33.04 -0.57 -35.83
CA PRO A 547 -32.38 0.46 -36.60
C PRO A 547 -30.86 0.30 -36.59
N SER A 548 -30.19 0.70 -37.67
CA SER A 548 -28.74 0.50 -37.84
C SER A 548 -27.86 1.24 -36.82
N TYR A 549 -28.40 2.25 -36.13
CA TYR A 549 -27.68 2.93 -35.05
C TYR A 549 -27.67 2.12 -33.75
N SER A 550 -28.63 1.20 -33.55
CA SER A 550 -28.69 0.35 -32.37
C SER A 550 -28.01 -0.99 -32.57
N VAL A 551 -28.09 -1.57 -33.77
CA VAL A 551 -27.52 -2.88 -34.09
C VAL A 551 -26.70 -2.85 -35.37
N SER A 552 -25.50 -3.45 -35.34
CA SER A 552 -24.58 -3.56 -36.47
C SER A 552 -23.68 -4.79 -36.35
N GLU A 553 -23.09 -5.24 -37.48
CA GLU A 553 -21.96 -6.19 -37.44
C GLU A 553 -20.66 -5.51 -37.00
N ASP A 554 -20.54 -4.22 -37.27
CA ASP A 554 -19.48 -3.38 -36.70
C ASP A 554 -19.83 -3.02 -35.26
N CYS A 555 -19.57 -3.96 -34.36
CA CYS A 555 -19.95 -3.89 -32.95
C CYS A 555 -18.81 -4.16 -31.96
N LEU A 556 -17.57 -4.40 -32.43
CA LEU A 556 -16.41 -4.78 -31.59
C LEU A 556 -15.79 -3.58 -30.86
N TYR A 557 -16.59 -2.99 -29.98
CA TYR A 557 -16.24 -1.80 -29.22
C TYR A 557 -16.36 -2.06 -27.71
N LEU A 558 -15.59 -1.31 -26.94
CA LEU A 558 -15.68 -1.24 -25.49
C LEU A 558 -15.92 0.20 -25.02
N ASN A 559 -16.46 0.32 -23.81
CA ASN A 559 -16.71 1.58 -23.13
C ASN A 559 -15.99 1.56 -21.78
N VAL A 560 -15.18 2.58 -21.49
CA VAL A 560 -14.41 2.71 -20.23
C VAL A 560 -15.00 3.82 -19.38
N PHE A 561 -15.36 3.49 -18.14
CA PHE A 561 -15.91 4.40 -17.14
C PHE A 561 -14.90 4.56 -16.01
N VAL A 562 -14.33 5.77 -15.89
CA VAL A 562 -13.27 6.08 -14.92
C VAL A 562 -13.81 7.08 -13.90
N PRO A 563 -13.84 6.73 -12.60
CA PRO A 563 -14.27 7.68 -11.60
C PRO A 563 -13.23 8.78 -11.41
N ALA A 564 -13.66 10.03 -11.21
CA ALA A 564 -12.74 11.11 -10.86
C ALA A 564 -12.18 10.86 -9.44
N THR A 565 -10.94 10.39 -9.36
CA THR A 565 -10.29 10.02 -8.11
C THR A 565 -8.78 10.23 -8.17
N THR A 566 -8.15 10.38 -7.01
CA THR A 566 -6.70 10.45 -6.84
C THR A 566 -6.05 9.06 -6.77
N VAL A 567 -6.85 7.99 -6.79
CA VAL A 567 -6.36 6.61 -6.71
C VAL A 567 -5.77 6.17 -8.05
N LYS A 568 -4.51 5.75 -8.03
CA LYS A 568 -3.84 5.07 -9.15
C LYS A 568 -3.89 3.55 -8.97
N ASN A 569 -3.70 2.80 -10.05
CA ASN A 569 -3.70 1.34 -10.05
C ASN A 569 -5.04 0.76 -9.57
N MET A 570 -6.15 1.35 -10.05
CA MET A 570 -7.51 0.92 -9.72
C MET A 570 -7.78 -0.50 -10.23
N SER A 571 -8.63 -1.24 -9.50
CA SER A 571 -9.11 -2.53 -10.01
C SER A 571 -10.08 -2.30 -11.16
N VAL A 572 -10.14 -3.26 -12.08
CA VAL A 572 -10.88 -3.15 -13.33
C VAL A 572 -11.91 -4.27 -13.42
N LEU A 573 -13.15 -3.95 -13.76
CA LEU A 573 -14.16 -4.93 -14.15
C LEU A 573 -14.40 -4.82 -15.66
N LEU A 574 -14.00 -5.84 -16.43
CA LEU A 574 -14.40 -6.00 -17.82
C LEU A 574 -15.67 -6.85 -17.87
N PHE A 575 -16.78 -6.24 -18.27
CA PHE A 575 -18.10 -6.84 -18.30
C PHE A 575 -18.62 -6.97 -19.74
N PHE A 576 -18.82 -8.21 -20.19
CA PHE A 576 -19.38 -8.50 -21.51
C PHE A 576 -20.89 -8.50 -21.47
N HIS A 577 -21.49 -7.61 -22.28
CA HIS A 577 -22.93 -7.51 -22.44
C HIS A 577 -23.24 -6.92 -23.81
N ASN A 578 -24.06 -7.59 -24.60
CA ASN A 578 -24.59 -7.04 -25.84
C ASN A 578 -25.93 -6.37 -25.53
N GLY A 579 -25.98 -5.05 -25.73
CA GLY A 579 -27.18 -4.25 -25.47
C GLY A 579 -28.41 -4.70 -26.26
N GLY A 580 -29.58 -4.36 -25.74
CA GLY A 580 -30.87 -4.65 -26.34
C GLY A 580 -31.22 -3.76 -27.55
N SER A 581 -31.77 -4.34 -28.61
CA SER A 581 -32.03 -3.65 -29.89
C SER A 581 -33.24 -2.72 -29.89
N TYR A 582 -34.28 -3.04 -29.12
CA TYR A 582 -35.59 -2.37 -29.17
C TYR A 582 -35.72 -1.14 -28.27
N ASN A 583 -34.88 -1.02 -27.24
CA ASN A 583 -34.89 0.09 -26.27
C ASN A 583 -33.60 0.92 -26.31
N ALA A 584 -32.79 0.77 -27.35
CA ALA A 584 -31.52 1.47 -27.48
C ALA A 584 -31.75 2.96 -27.80
N GLU A 585 -31.21 3.83 -26.95
CA GLU A 585 -31.12 5.26 -27.21
C GLU A 585 -29.85 5.58 -27.99
N THR A 586 -29.95 6.43 -29.03
CA THR A 586 -28.83 6.80 -29.88
C THR A 586 -27.68 7.38 -29.07
N GLY A 587 -26.49 6.78 -29.19
CA GLY A 587 -25.26 7.26 -28.56
C GLY A 587 -25.15 7.00 -27.05
N LYS A 588 -26.06 6.22 -26.47
CA LYS A 588 -26.01 5.79 -25.05
C LYS A 588 -25.82 4.29 -24.92
N THR A 589 -25.23 3.87 -23.81
CA THR A 589 -25.04 2.45 -23.46
C THR A 589 -26.27 1.90 -22.76
N THR A 590 -26.64 0.64 -23.04
CA THR A 590 -27.71 -0.07 -22.31
C THR A 590 -27.37 -0.24 -20.83
N ILE A 591 -26.10 -0.52 -20.52
CA ILE A 591 -25.55 -0.56 -19.17
C ILE A 591 -24.54 0.58 -19.02
N ASP A 592 -24.89 1.58 -18.21
CA ASP A 592 -23.99 2.66 -17.81
C ASP A 592 -23.15 2.21 -16.60
N GLY A 593 -21.87 1.91 -16.85
CA GLY A 593 -20.92 1.48 -15.83
C GLY A 593 -20.51 2.57 -14.84
N SER A 594 -20.90 3.82 -15.06
CA SER A 594 -20.53 4.98 -14.24
C SER A 594 -20.94 4.84 -12.78
N TYR A 595 -22.13 4.26 -12.53
CA TYR A 595 -22.70 4.12 -11.20
C TYR A 595 -21.90 3.14 -10.35
N LEU A 596 -21.56 1.98 -10.92
CA LEU A 596 -20.73 0.99 -10.25
C LEU A 596 -19.29 1.51 -10.06
N ALA A 597 -18.72 2.19 -11.07
CA ALA A 597 -17.41 2.82 -10.99
C ALA A 597 -17.31 3.85 -9.83
N ALA A 598 -18.41 4.56 -9.56
CA ALA A 598 -18.49 5.58 -8.51
C ALA A 598 -18.45 5.05 -7.07
N ILE A 599 -18.79 3.78 -6.80
CA ILE A 599 -18.96 3.29 -5.43
C ILE A 599 -17.62 3.00 -4.75
N SER A 600 -16.74 2.17 -5.32
CA SER A 600 -15.47 1.81 -4.65
C SER A 600 -14.21 2.01 -5.50
N ASN A 601 -14.17 3.13 -6.24
CA ASN A 601 -13.01 3.53 -7.04
C ASN A 601 -12.48 2.39 -7.94
N ILE A 602 -13.38 1.78 -8.71
CA ILE A 602 -13.03 0.79 -9.72
C ILE A 602 -13.26 1.37 -11.11
N ILE A 603 -12.47 0.93 -12.08
CA ILE A 603 -12.76 1.19 -13.49
C ILE A 603 -13.71 0.11 -13.97
N VAL A 604 -14.81 0.52 -14.59
CA VAL A 604 -15.74 -0.40 -15.26
C VAL A 604 -15.52 -0.30 -16.75
N VAL A 605 -15.35 -1.44 -17.41
CA VAL A 605 -15.27 -1.55 -18.86
C VAL A 605 -16.43 -2.42 -19.32
N THR A 606 -17.32 -1.90 -20.16
CA THR A 606 -18.34 -2.74 -20.82
C THR A 606 -17.88 -3.05 -22.24
N ALA A 607 -18.09 -4.27 -22.71
CA ALA A 607 -17.66 -4.67 -24.05
C ALA A 607 -18.71 -5.53 -24.74
N ASN A 608 -18.89 -5.25 -26.03
CA ASN A 608 -19.67 -6.10 -26.93
C ASN A 608 -18.80 -7.25 -27.46
N TYR A 609 -19.42 -8.33 -27.91
CA TYR A 609 -18.76 -9.43 -28.64
C TYR A 609 -19.77 -10.10 -29.57
N ARG A 610 -19.33 -10.67 -30.70
CA ARG A 610 -20.27 -11.28 -31.65
C ARG A 610 -21.02 -12.45 -31.01
N VAL A 611 -22.34 -12.51 -31.24
CA VAL A 611 -23.23 -13.59 -30.82
C VAL A 611 -24.01 -14.17 -32.00
N GLY A 612 -24.78 -15.23 -31.76
CA GLY A 612 -25.54 -15.91 -32.80
C GLY A 612 -24.64 -16.46 -33.91
N VAL A 613 -25.19 -16.50 -35.12
CA VAL A 613 -24.46 -16.94 -36.31
C VAL A 613 -23.20 -16.12 -36.60
N PHE A 614 -23.19 -14.82 -36.31
CA PHE A 614 -22.04 -13.95 -36.62
C PHE A 614 -20.81 -14.28 -35.77
N GLY A 615 -21.03 -14.76 -34.54
CA GLY A 615 -19.95 -15.08 -33.60
C GLY A 615 -19.60 -16.57 -33.53
N PHE A 616 -20.56 -17.45 -33.83
CA PHE A 616 -20.42 -18.88 -33.53
C PHE A 616 -20.76 -19.82 -34.69
N LEU A 617 -20.79 -19.34 -35.93
CA LEU A 617 -20.86 -20.20 -37.12
C LEU A 617 -19.60 -21.08 -37.21
N SER A 618 -19.78 -22.39 -37.29
CA SER A 618 -18.69 -23.34 -37.58
C SER A 618 -19.06 -24.23 -38.76
N THR A 619 -18.18 -24.33 -39.74
CA THR A 619 -18.30 -25.31 -40.83
C THR A 619 -17.35 -26.49 -40.63
N GLY A 620 -16.61 -26.52 -39.52
CA GLY A 620 -15.54 -27.48 -39.26
C GLY A 620 -14.26 -27.23 -40.06
N SER A 621 -14.25 -26.22 -40.93
CA SER A 621 -13.05 -25.72 -41.59
C SER A 621 -12.18 -24.90 -40.61
N PRO A 622 -10.86 -24.81 -40.83
CA PRO A 622 -10.00 -23.94 -40.03
C PRO A 622 -10.32 -22.45 -40.17
N GLU A 623 -10.83 -22.02 -41.32
CA GLU A 623 -11.18 -20.61 -41.61
C GLU A 623 -12.40 -20.15 -40.79
N VAL A 624 -13.41 -21.02 -40.68
CA VAL A 624 -14.65 -20.75 -39.93
C VAL A 624 -14.79 -21.82 -38.85
N SER A 625 -13.97 -21.64 -37.80
CA SER A 625 -13.78 -22.63 -36.73
C SER A 625 -14.94 -22.68 -35.73
N GLY A 626 -15.73 -21.61 -35.57
CA GLY A 626 -16.89 -21.55 -34.66
C GLY A 626 -16.76 -20.67 -33.43
N ASN A 627 -15.58 -20.10 -33.15
CA ASN A 627 -15.32 -19.42 -31.88
C ASN A 627 -15.02 -17.93 -32.02
N ALA A 628 -15.47 -17.28 -33.09
CA ALA A 628 -15.16 -15.87 -33.36
C ALA A 628 -15.58 -14.96 -32.20
N GLY A 629 -16.81 -15.13 -31.66
CA GLY A 629 -17.30 -14.38 -30.50
C GLY A 629 -16.51 -14.62 -29.21
N LEU A 630 -16.03 -15.85 -28.99
CA LEU A 630 -15.17 -16.19 -27.84
C LEU A 630 -13.77 -15.58 -27.99
N LEU A 631 -13.25 -15.51 -29.23
CA LEU A 631 -11.98 -14.86 -29.54
C LEU A 631 -12.08 -13.33 -29.48
N ASP A 632 -13.27 -12.75 -29.73
CA ASP A 632 -13.54 -11.33 -29.51
C ASP A 632 -13.36 -10.97 -28.03
N GLN A 633 -13.93 -11.77 -27.11
CA GLN A 633 -13.77 -11.58 -25.67
C GLN A 633 -12.28 -11.65 -25.25
N LEU A 634 -11.54 -12.62 -25.79
CA LEU A 634 -10.09 -12.73 -25.57
C LEU A 634 -9.33 -11.49 -26.07
N THR A 635 -9.74 -10.93 -27.21
CA THR A 635 -9.10 -9.77 -27.82
C THR A 635 -9.38 -8.49 -27.01
N ALA A 636 -10.63 -8.30 -26.57
CA ALA A 636 -10.98 -7.22 -25.65
C ALA A 636 -10.20 -7.31 -24.33
N LEU A 637 -10.04 -8.51 -23.79
CA LEU A 637 -9.25 -8.75 -22.58
C LEU A 637 -7.77 -8.40 -22.77
N LYS A 638 -7.17 -8.80 -23.90
CA LYS A 638 -5.79 -8.41 -24.25
C LYS A 638 -5.67 -6.90 -24.41
N TRP A 639 -6.66 -6.24 -25.01
CA TRP A 639 -6.68 -4.78 -25.13
C TRP A 639 -6.69 -4.12 -23.76
N VAL A 640 -7.54 -4.57 -22.83
CA VAL A 640 -7.59 -4.04 -21.45
C VAL A 640 -6.24 -4.23 -20.75
N GLN A 641 -5.65 -5.42 -20.83
CA GLN A 641 -4.33 -5.70 -20.25
C GLN A 641 -3.23 -4.75 -20.75
N GLN A 642 -3.27 -4.40 -22.04
CA GLN A 642 -2.26 -3.54 -22.66
C GLN A 642 -2.48 -2.05 -22.39
N ASN A 643 -3.73 -1.61 -22.27
CA ASN A 643 -4.08 -0.19 -22.38
C ASN A 643 -4.69 0.41 -21.11
N ILE A 644 -5.19 -0.40 -20.15
CA ILE A 644 -5.96 0.13 -19.01
C ILE A 644 -5.13 1.00 -18.04
N ALA A 645 -3.81 0.85 -18.06
CA ALA A 645 -2.89 1.68 -17.30
C ALA A 645 -2.98 3.17 -17.70
N SER A 646 -3.25 3.48 -18.98
CA SER A 646 -3.48 4.85 -19.46
C SER A 646 -4.70 5.52 -18.82
N PHE A 647 -5.66 4.72 -18.35
CA PHE A 647 -6.86 5.18 -17.66
C PHE A 647 -6.73 5.14 -16.12
N GLY A 648 -5.55 4.77 -15.60
CA GLY A 648 -5.29 4.66 -14.16
C GLY A 648 -5.61 3.29 -13.54
N GLY A 649 -5.92 2.27 -14.33
CA GLY A 649 -6.17 0.90 -13.86
C GLY A 649 -4.89 0.07 -13.68
N ASP A 650 -4.91 -0.93 -12.81
CA ASP A 650 -3.84 -1.94 -12.70
C ASP A 650 -4.19 -3.16 -13.58
N PRO A 651 -3.41 -3.46 -14.65
CA PRO A 651 -3.64 -4.64 -15.48
C PRO A 651 -3.55 -5.95 -14.69
N ARG A 652 -2.87 -5.98 -13.52
CA ARG A 652 -2.80 -7.17 -12.65
C ARG A 652 -4.05 -7.36 -11.77
N GLN A 653 -5.00 -6.43 -11.81
CA GLN A 653 -6.24 -6.45 -11.04
C GLN A 653 -7.49 -6.35 -11.94
N VAL A 654 -7.46 -7.05 -13.07
CA VAL A 654 -8.60 -7.18 -13.98
C VAL A 654 -9.50 -8.34 -13.55
N SER A 655 -10.80 -8.07 -13.45
CA SER A 655 -11.87 -9.03 -13.21
C SER A 655 -12.72 -9.15 -14.48
N LEU A 656 -13.11 -10.37 -14.85
CA LEU A 656 -14.02 -10.63 -15.96
C LEU A 656 -15.45 -10.76 -15.44
N GLY A 657 -16.45 -10.39 -16.23
CA GLY A 657 -17.82 -10.74 -15.95
C GLY A 657 -18.72 -10.69 -17.17
N ALA A 658 -19.89 -11.31 -17.06
CA ALA A 658 -20.94 -11.28 -18.07
C ALA A 658 -22.27 -11.70 -17.46
N ASP A 659 -23.36 -11.42 -18.16
CA ASP A 659 -24.71 -11.85 -17.80
C ASP A 659 -25.30 -12.90 -18.73
N ARG A 660 -26.26 -13.66 -18.20
CA ARG A 660 -27.08 -14.67 -18.89
C ARG A 660 -26.25 -15.61 -19.76
N GLY A 661 -26.61 -15.76 -21.04
CA GLY A 661 -25.86 -16.59 -22.00
C GLY A 661 -24.42 -16.12 -22.23
N GLY A 662 -24.12 -14.85 -21.99
CA GLY A 662 -22.75 -14.35 -22.01
C GLY A 662 -21.89 -14.89 -20.88
N ALA A 663 -22.47 -15.18 -19.71
CA ALA A 663 -21.77 -15.85 -18.63
C ALA A 663 -21.44 -17.32 -18.97
N ASP A 664 -22.32 -18.00 -19.70
CA ASP A 664 -22.06 -19.35 -20.23
C ASP A 664 -20.80 -19.34 -21.13
N VAL A 665 -20.71 -18.40 -22.07
CA VAL A 665 -19.55 -18.23 -22.97
C VAL A 665 -18.30 -17.77 -22.21
N THR A 666 -18.40 -16.70 -21.42
CA THR A 666 -17.25 -16.07 -20.73
C THR A 666 -16.57 -17.02 -19.76
N SER A 667 -17.36 -17.88 -19.10
CA SER A 667 -16.84 -18.87 -18.17
C SER A 667 -15.92 -19.91 -18.82
N ILE A 668 -15.94 -20.06 -20.14
CA ILE A 668 -15.02 -20.94 -20.87
C ILE A 668 -13.57 -20.46 -20.75
N HIS A 669 -13.33 -19.15 -20.59
CA HIS A 669 -11.97 -18.64 -20.35
C HIS A 669 -11.32 -19.22 -19.08
N LEU A 670 -12.12 -19.74 -18.13
CA LEU A 670 -11.65 -20.45 -16.94
C LEU A 670 -11.15 -21.88 -17.22
N LEU A 671 -11.44 -22.42 -18.40
CA LEU A 671 -11.14 -23.79 -18.81
C LEU A 671 -9.99 -23.88 -19.82
N THR A 672 -9.52 -22.74 -20.32
CA THR A 672 -8.43 -22.69 -21.31
C THR A 672 -7.13 -22.23 -20.68
N GLU A 673 -6.06 -22.19 -21.48
CA GLU A 673 -4.75 -21.72 -21.05
C GLU A 673 -4.75 -20.24 -20.62
N THR A 674 -5.77 -19.45 -20.95
CA THR A 674 -5.85 -18.03 -20.58
C THR A 674 -5.80 -17.79 -19.08
N VAL A 675 -6.26 -18.74 -18.26
CA VAL A 675 -6.10 -18.71 -16.80
C VAL A 675 -4.64 -18.60 -16.38
N ASN A 676 -3.72 -19.20 -17.15
CA ASN A 676 -2.29 -19.20 -16.86
C ASN A 676 -1.54 -18.03 -17.55
N MET A 677 -2.24 -17.21 -18.33
CA MET A 677 -1.67 -16.06 -19.05
C MET A 677 -1.79 -14.74 -18.29
N ASP A 678 -2.27 -14.76 -17.04
CA ASP A 678 -2.43 -13.59 -16.16
C ASP A 678 -3.33 -12.48 -16.70
N LEU A 679 -4.25 -12.83 -17.61
CA LEU A 679 -5.14 -11.87 -18.24
C LEU A 679 -6.26 -11.39 -17.33
N PHE A 680 -6.60 -12.13 -16.28
CA PHE A 680 -7.59 -11.77 -15.28
C PHE A 680 -7.34 -12.51 -13.97
N ARG A 681 -7.92 -12.01 -12.88
CA ARG A 681 -7.71 -12.54 -11.52
C ARG A 681 -8.99 -13.04 -10.86
N ARG A 682 -10.15 -12.55 -11.30
CA ARG A 682 -11.46 -12.80 -10.69
C ARG A 682 -12.52 -12.89 -11.77
N VAL A 683 -13.59 -13.63 -11.50
CA VAL A 683 -14.72 -13.76 -12.43
C VAL A 683 -16.06 -13.56 -11.71
N LEU A 684 -16.91 -12.73 -12.32
CA LEU A 684 -18.30 -12.48 -11.95
C LEU A 684 -19.23 -13.09 -13.00
N LEU A 685 -19.85 -14.23 -12.70
CA LEU A 685 -20.76 -14.93 -13.61
C LEU A 685 -22.21 -14.76 -13.14
N MET A 686 -23.00 -14.02 -13.92
CA MET A 686 -24.38 -13.69 -13.57
C MET A 686 -25.35 -14.48 -14.44
N GLY A 687 -25.88 -15.59 -13.93
CA GLY A 687 -26.86 -16.42 -14.64
C GLY A 687 -26.27 -17.40 -15.66
N GLY A 688 -24.98 -17.72 -15.63
CA GLY A 688 -24.41 -18.72 -16.54
C GLY A 688 -23.16 -19.44 -16.04
N SER A 689 -22.81 -20.53 -16.70
CA SER A 689 -21.73 -21.45 -16.32
C SER A 689 -21.29 -22.33 -17.50
N ALA A 690 -20.00 -22.65 -17.57
CA ALA A 690 -19.45 -23.56 -18.57
C ALA A 690 -19.92 -25.01 -18.37
N PHE A 691 -20.58 -25.29 -17.24
CA PHE A 691 -21.14 -26.60 -16.91
C PHE A 691 -22.56 -26.75 -17.46
N SER A 692 -23.14 -25.69 -18.06
CA SER A 692 -24.45 -25.82 -18.70
C SER A 692 -24.35 -26.78 -19.89
N PRO A 693 -25.33 -27.69 -20.08
CA PRO A 693 -25.29 -28.67 -21.17
C PRO A 693 -25.22 -28.05 -22.58
N ALA A 694 -25.59 -26.78 -22.72
CA ALA A 694 -25.60 -26.06 -24.00
C ALA A 694 -24.40 -25.11 -24.20
N SER A 695 -23.45 -25.03 -23.25
CA SER A 695 -22.33 -24.06 -23.34
C SER A 695 -21.29 -24.38 -24.40
N ILE A 696 -21.13 -25.67 -24.75
CA ILE A 696 -20.19 -26.12 -25.78
C ILE A 696 -20.90 -27.14 -26.67
N ILE A 697 -20.98 -26.86 -27.97
CA ILE A 697 -21.62 -27.74 -28.95
C ILE A 697 -20.57 -28.57 -29.71
N THR A 698 -21.00 -29.72 -30.24
CA THR A 698 -20.12 -30.61 -31.02
C THR A 698 -19.91 -30.07 -32.44
N LYS A 699 -18.73 -30.34 -33.03
CA LYS A 699 -18.42 -29.95 -34.42
C LYS A 699 -19.51 -30.39 -35.41
N ARG A 700 -19.99 -31.63 -35.27
CA ARG A 700 -21.03 -32.21 -36.13
C ARG A 700 -22.31 -31.38 -36.10
N ARG A 701 -22.76 -30.94 -34.91
CA ARG A 701 -23.97 -30.14 -34.78
C ARG A 701 -23.81 -28.76 -35.36
N ALA A 702 -22.69 -28.11 -35.08
CA ALA A 702 -22.41 -26.79 -35.64
C ALA A 702 -22.40 -26.84 -37.18
N GLN A 703 -21.82 -27.89 -37.77
CA GLN A 703 -21.84 -28.13 -39.22
C GLN A 703 -23.25 -28.37 -39.77
N THR A 704 -24.04 -29.23 -39.11
CA THR A 704 -25.45 -29.46 -39.50
C THR A 704 -26.26 -28.17 -39.43
N GLN A 705 -26.07 -27.38 -38.38
CA GLN A 705 -26.76 -26.10 -38.21
C GLN A 705 -26.34 -25.07 -39.26
N ALA A 706 -25.06 -25.03 -39.64
CA ALA A 706 -24.57 -24.20 -40.74
C ALA A 706 -25.18 -24.58 -42.08
N ALA A 707 -25.34 -25.89 -42.35
CA ALA A 707 -25.97 -26.38 -43.58
C ALA A 707 -27.47 -26.04 -43.65
N VAL A 708 -28.21 -26.24 -42.54
CA VAL A 708 -29.64 -25.87 -42.44
C VAL A 708 -29.84 -24.37 -42.63
N LEU A 709 -28.95 -23.55 -42.06
CA LEU A 709 -28.96 -22.11 -42.27
C LEU A 709 -28.71 -21.75 -43.74
N ALA A 710 -27.73 -22.39 -44.38
CA ALA A 710 -27.43 -22.16 -45.80
C ALA A 710 -28.65 -22.46 -46.68
N GLU A 711 -29.34 -23.57 -46.43
CA GLU A 711 -30.57 -23.94 -47.15
C GLU A 711 -31.70 -22.93 -46.94
N GLU A 712 -31.90 -22.44 -45.72
CA GLU A 712 -32.93 -21.46 -45.39
C GLU A 712 -32.77 -20.14 -46.16
N VAL A 713 -31.53 -19.72 -46.43
CA VAL A 713 -31.23 -18.49 -47.18
C VAL A 713 -30.95 -18.73 -48.67
N GLY A 714 -31.12 -19.96 -49.16
CA GLY A 714 -30.90 -20.32 -50.56
C GLY A 714 -29.43 -20.37 -50.98
N CYS A 715 -28.51 -20.52 -50.04
CA CYS A 715 -27.09 -20.76 -50.30
C CYS A 715 -26.82 -22.25 -50.60
N PRO A 716 -25.75 -22.56 -51.37
CA PRO A 716 -25.32 -23.94 -51.53
C PRO A 716 -24.94 -24.56 -50.17
N SER A 717 -25.34 -25.81 -49.92
CA SER A 717 -25.08 -26.54 -48.67
C SER A 717 -24.11 -27.72 -48.82
N SER A 718 -23.41 -27.80 -49.97
CA SER A 718 -22.60 -28.97 -50.35
C SER A 718 -21.19 -28.99 -49.75
N THR A 719 -20.50 -27.85 -49.74
CA THR A 719 -19.13 -27.72 -49.20
C THR A 719 -19.02 -26.55 -48.23
N SER A 720 -18.06 -26.62 -47.31
CA SER A 720 -17.82 -25.56 -46.32
C SER A 720 -17.47 -24.23 -46.98
N GLU A 721 -16.70 -24.27 -48.06
CA GLU A 721 -16.24 -23.10 -48.81
C GLU A 721 -17.42 -22.39 -49.50
N GLU A 722 -18.31 -23.13 -50.16
CA GLU A 722 -19.49 -22.56 -50.84
C GLU A 722 -20.49 -21.97 -49.83
N ILE A 723 -20.71 -22.65 -48.70
CA ILE A 723 -21.56 -22.14 -47.62
C ILE A 723 -21.01 -20.78 -47.15
N VAL A 724 -19.73 -20.72 -46.78
CA VAL A 724 -19.12 -19.50 -46.22
C VAL A 724 -19.12 -18.37 -47.25
N ALA A 725 -18.71 -18.65 -48.50
CA ALA A 725 -18.66 -17.64 -49.56
C ALA A 725 -20.04 -17.01 -49.82
N CYS A 726 -21.10 -17.82 -49.84
CA CYS A 726 -22.45 -17.31 -50.02
C CYS A 726 -22.94 -16.51 -48.81
N LEU A 727 -22.77 -17.05 -47.58
CA LEU A 727 -23.20 -16.38 -46.36
C LEU A 727 -22.48 -15.04 -46.10
N ARG A 728 -21.24 -14.88 -46.54
CA ARG A 728 -20.49 -13.60 -46.47
C ARG A 728 -21.11 -12.50 -47.34
N GLN A 729 -21.77 -12.85 -48.43
CA GLN A 729 -22.38 -11.88 -49.37
C GLN A 729 -23.77 -11.42 -48.94
N LEU A 730 -24.42 -12.14 -48.01
CA LEU A 730 -25.77 -11.80 -47.58
C LEU A 730 -25.80 -10.52 -46.72
N PRO A 731 -26.88 -9.73 -46.80
CA PRO A 731 -27.12 -8.67 -45.83
C PRO A 731 -27.27 -9.24 -44.41
N ALA A 732 -26.70 -8.56 -43.41
CA ALA A 732 -26.75 -9.02 -42.01
C ALA A 732 -28.16 -9.31 -41.52
N ARG A 733 -29.12 -8.44 -41.87
CA ARG A 733 -30.54 -8.61 -41.52
C ARG A 733 -31.10 -9.94 -42.04
N VAL A 734 -30.85 -10.30 -43.30
CA VAL A 734 -31.37 -11.55 -43.90
C VAL A 734 -30.84 -12.76 -43.14
N LEU A 735 -29.56 -12.73 -42.78
CA LEU A 735 -28.95 -13.78 -41.97
C LEU A 735 -29.51 -13.84 -40.55
N ASN A 736 -29.78 -12.67 -39.96
CA ASN A 736 -30.38 -12.55 -38.63
C ASN A 736 -31.83 -13.07 -38.58
N ASP A 737 -32.62 -12.75 -39.59
CA ASP A 737 -34.01 -13.21 -39.75
C ASP A 737 -34.05 -14.73 -39.92
N ALA A 738 -33.13 -15.29 -40.72
CA ALA A 738 -33.00 -16.73 -40.92
C ALA A 738 -32.60 -17.46 -39.62
N GLN A 739 -31.59 -16.99 -38.87
CA GLN A 739 -31.27 -17.61 -37.58
C GLN A 739 -32.43 -17.50 -36.59
N THR A 740 -33.19 -16.40 -36.61
CA THR A 740 -34.33 -16.20 -35.70
C THR A 740 -35.43 -17.23 -35.99
N LYS A 741 -35.76 -17.44 -37.28
CA LYS A 741 -36.72 -18.45 -37.72
C LYS A 741 -36.31 -19.86 -37.29
N LEU A 742 -35.04 -20.23 -37.47
CA LEU A 742 -34.53 -21.54 -37.07
C LEU A 742 -34.57 -21.72 -35.55
N LEU A 743 -34.13 -20.70 -34.81
CA LEU A 743 -34.09 -20.75 -33.36
C LEU A 743 -35.48 -20.81 -32.73
N ALA A 744 -36.49 -20.21 -33.37
CA ALA A 744 -37.87 -20.19 -32.92
C ALA A 744 -38.54 -21.57 -32.85
N ILE A 745 -38.01 -22.59 -33.53
CA ILE A 745 -38.57 -23.96 -33.54
C ILE A 745 -37.57 -25.00 -33.03
N SER A 746 -36.41 -24.55 -32.54
CA SER A 746 -35.30 -25.41 -32.11
C SER A 746 -35.11 -25.38 -30.60
N GLY A 747 -34.52 -26.45 -30.05
CA GLY A 747 -34.15 -26.53 -28.64
C GLY A 747 -32.77 -25.89 -28.35
N PRO A 748 -32.41 -25.71 -27.07
CA PRO A 748 -31.16 -25.05 -26.64
C PRO A 748 -29.87 -25.70 -27.15
N PHE A 749 -29.94 -26.98 -27.52
CA PHE A 749 -28.82 -27.72 -28.11
C PHE A 749 -28.51 -27.37 -29.57
N GLN A 750 -29.41 -26.64 -30.23
CA GLN A 750 -29.23 -26.08 -31.57
C GLN A 750 -28.95 -24.57 -31.50
N TYR A 751 -28.52 -24.05 -30.35
CA TYR A 751 -28.07 -22.67 -30.25
C TYR A 751 -26.67 -22.52 -30.85
N TRP A 752 -26.44 -21.37 -31.46
CA TRP A 752 -25.10 -20.96 -31.88
C TRP A 752 -24.24 -20.77 -30.63
N GLY A 753 -23.16 -21.53 -30.51
CA GLY A 753 -22.31 -21.48 -29.33
C GLY A 753 -20.91 -22.03 -29.57
N PRO A 754 -20.05 -21.91 -28.55
CA PRO A 754 -18.66 -22.36 -28.60
C PRO A 754 -18.50 -23.81 -29.08
N VAL A 755 -17.53 -24.04 -29.94
CA VAL A 755 -17.21 -25.35 -30.52
C VAL A 755 -15.83 -25.80 -30.06
N MET A 756 -15.67 -27.11 -29.84
CA MET A 756 -14.36 -27.73 -29.65
C MET A 756 -13.51 -27.61 -30.91
N ASP A 757 -12.80 -26.50 -31.12
CA ASP A 757 -12.09 -26.19 -32.38
C ASP A 757 -10.74 -26.91 -32.50
N GLY A 758 -10.07 -27.21 -31.38
CA GLY A 758 -8.68 -27.69 -31.35
C GLY A 758 -7.65 -26.56 -31.50
N ILE A 759 -8.08 -25.30 -31.38
CA ILE A 759 -7.24 -24.10 -31.46
C ILE A 759 -7.28 -23.36 -30.12
N TYR A 760 -8.48 -23.00 -29.66
CA TYR A 760 -8.69 -22.35 -28.37
C TYR A 760 -9.26 -23.33 -27.34
N LEU A 761 -10.20 -24.19 -27.77
CA LEU A 761 -10.76 -25.28 -26.98
C LEU A 761 -10.23 -26.62 -27.48
N TRP A 762 -9.28 -27.18 -26.73
CA TRP A 762 -8.53 -28.38 -27.11
C TRP A 762 -9.16 -29.69 -26.64
N GLU A 763 -9.82 -29.66 -25.47
CA GLU A 763 -10.39 -30.86 -24.87
C GLU A 763 -11.75 -30.64 -24.21
N PRO A 764 -12.56 -31.69 -24.06
CA PRO A 764 -13.86 -31.60 -23.39
C PRO A 764 -13.72 -31.14 -21.93
N LEU A 765 -14.79 -30.50 -21.43
CA LEU A 765 -14.90 -30.00 -20.04
C LEU A 765 -14.39 -31.01 -19.00
N ALA A 766 -14.79 -32.29 -19.10
CA ALA A 766 -14.41 -33.32 -18.15
C ALA A 766 -12.88 -33.51 -18.03
N LYS A 767 -12.13 -33.33 -19.13
CA LYS A 767 -10.66 -33.36 -19.11
C LYS A 767 -10.07 -32.03 -18.64
N ALA A 768 -10.64 -30.90 -19.08
CA ALA A 768 -10.18 -29.57 -18.69
C ALA A 768 -10.22 -29.37 -17.16
N LEU A 769 -11.24 -29.91 -16.51
CA LEU A 769 -11.40 -29.87 -15.06
C LEU A 769 -10.44 -30.79 -14.29
N GLN A 770 -9.85 -31.81 -14.93
CA GLN A 770 -8.84 -32.67 -14.30
C GLN A 770 -7.44 -32.04 -14.31
N ARG A 771 -7.22 -30.99 -15.11
CA ARG A 771 -5.92 -30.30 -15.16
C ARG A 771 -5.64 -29.62 -13.82
N PRO A 772 -4.41 -29.76 -13.29
CA PRO A 772 -4.00 -28.97 -12.14
C PRO A 772 -3.97 -27.49 -12.54
N GLN A 773 -4.75 -26.67 -11.84
CA GLN A 773 -4.77 -25.23 -12.08
C GLN A 773 -3.66 -24.58 -11.24
N LEU A 774 -2.66 -23.99 -11.89
CA LEU A 774 -1.50 -23.40 -11.22
C LEU A 774 -1.85 -22.08 -10.50
N ARG A 775 -2.92 -21.39 -10.93
CA ARG A 775 -3.38 -20.12 -10.36
C ARG A 775 -4.79 -20.20 -9.80
N LYS A 776 -4.96 -19.51 -8.66
CA LYS A 776 -6.28 -19.33 -8.04
C LYS A 776 -7.00 -18.13 -8.65
N VAL A 777 -8.25 -18.33 -9.04
CA VAL A 777 -9.17 -17.33 -9.56
C VAL A 777 -10.41 -17.30 -8.66
N ASP A 778 -10.65 -16.15 -8.02
CA ASP A 778 -11.84 -15.95 -7.19
C ASP A 778 -13.10 -15.89 -8.06
N LEU A 779 -14.19 -16.50 -7.60
CA LEU A 779 -15.44 -16.67 -8.35
C LEU A 779 -16.62 -16.10 -7.56
N LEU A 780 -17.33 -15.15 -8.14
CA LEU A 780 -18.66 -14.73 -7.70
C LEU A 780 -19.66 -15.20 -8.75
N ILE A 781 -20.59 -16.07 -8.36
CA ILE A 781 -21.53 -16.70 -9.29
C ILE A 781 -22.95 -16.73 -8.71
N GLY A 782 -23.98 -16.63 -9.55
CA GLY A 782 -25.36 -16.76 -9.08
C GLY A 782 -26.36 -16.75 -10.21
N SER A 783 -27.64 -16.96 -9.87
CA SER A 783 -28.74 -16.96 -10.83
C SER A 783 -29.94 -16.16 -10.32
N ALA A 784 -30.80 -15.74 -11.24
CA ALA A 784 -32.10 -15.15 -10.93
C ALA A 784 -33.23 -16.13 -11.22
N GLN A 785 -34.28 -16.12 -10.41
CA GLN A 785 -35.44 -16.99 -10.57
C GLN A 785 -36.20 -16.75 -11.89
N GLN A 786 -36.17 -15.52 -12.40
CA GLN A 786 -36.77 -15.12 -13.68
C GLN A 786 -35.90 -15.46 -14.91
N ASP A 787 -34.70 -16.01 -14.71
CA ASP A 787 -33.81 -16.39 -15.81
C ASP A 787 -34.17 -17.80 -16.32
N GLY A 788 -35.23 -17.89 -17.10
CA GLY A 788 -35.62 -19.10 -17.82
C GLY A 788 -35.28 -19.06 -19.31
N LEU A 789 -35.23 -20.22 -19.97
CA LEU A 789 -34.98 -20.27 -21.42
C LEU A 789 -36.10 -19.62 -22.24
N ILE A 790 -37.35 -19.68 -21.74
CA ILE A 790 -38.49 -18.98 -22.33
C ILE A 790 -38.29 -17.46 -22.19
N SER A 791 -37.91 -16.99 -20.99
CA SER A 791 -37.52 -15.59 -20.74
C SER A 791 -36.34 -15.13 -21.63
N ARG A 792 -35.31 -15.97 -21.86
CA ARG A 792 -34.20 -15.67 -22.79
C ARG A 792 -34.65 -15.55 -24.25
N ALA A 793 -35.65 -16.33 -24.67
CA ALA A 793 -36.19 -16.32 -26.03
C ALA A 793 -37.27 -15.25 -26.29
N LYS A 794 -37.49 -14.31 -25.36
CA LYS A 794 -38.55 -13.29 -25.45
C LYS A 794 -38.48 -12.44 -26.72
N ALA A 795 -37.27 -12.08 -27.17
CA ALA A 795 -37.08 -11.29 -28.40
C ALA A 795 -37.47 -12.10 -29.66
N ILE A 796 -37.01 -13.35 -29.76
CA ILE A 796 -37.37 -14.29 -30.84
C ILE A 796 -38.89 -14.44 -30.93
N LYS A 797 -39.55 -14.66 -29.78
CA LYS A 797 -41.01 -14.83 -29.72
C LYS A 797 -41.75 -13.58 -30.21
N LYS A 798 -41.35 -12.39 -29.75
CA LYS A 798 -41.95 -11.11 -30.20
C LYS A 798 -41.80 -10.93 -31.70
N PHE A 799 -40.63 -11.26 -32.25
CA PHE A 799 -40.39 -11.18 -33.68
C PHE A 799 -41.30 -12.15 -34.45
N GLU A 800 -41.37 -13.42 -34.07
CA GLU A 800 -42.21 -14.41 -34.75
C GLU A 800 -43.71 -14.08 -34.66
N GLU A 801 -44.17 -13.53 -33.53
CA GLU A 801 -45.52 -12.98 -33.39
C GLU A 801 -45.76 -11.82 -34.37
N SER A 802 -44.80 -10.91 -34.54
CA SER A 802 -44.89 -9.81 -35.52
C SER A 802 -44.94 -10.30 -36.98
N GLN A 803 -44.36 -11.46 -37.27
CA GLN A 803 -44.40 -12.11 -38.59
C GLN A 803 -45.67 -12.95 -38.81
N GLY A 804 -46.60 -12.99 -37.85
CA GLY A 804 -47.84 -13.77 -37.94
C GLY A 804 -47.65 -15.28 -37.76
N ARG A 805 -46.50 -15.73 -37.24
CA ARG A 805 -46.14 -17.14 -37.10
C ARG A 805 -46.45 -17.72 -35.72
N ALA A 806 -47.63 -17.46 -35.18
CA ALA A 806 -48.01 -17.87 -33.81
C ALA A 806 -47.86 -19.39 -33.53
N ASN A 807 -47.95 -20.24 -34.57
CA ASN A 807 -47.77 -21.69 -34.46
C ASN A 807 -46.33 -22.10 -34.08
N SER A 808 -45.32 -21.25 -34.28
CA SER A 808 -43.94 -21.51 -33.86
C SER A 808 -43.81 -21.66 -32.35
N LYS A 809 -44.73 -21.05 -31.58
CA LYS A 809 -44.79 -21.19 -30.13
C LYS A 809 -44.95 -22.64 -29.68
N THR A 810 -45.87 -23.40 -30.28
CA THR A 810 -46.06 -24.80 -29.88
C THR A 810 -44.83 -25.65 -30.18
N ALA A 811 -44.23 -25.45 -31.37
CA ALA A 811 -43.01 -26.13 -31.77
C ALA A 811 -41.83 -25.79 -30.84
N PHE A 812 -41.70 -24.52 -30.43
CA PHE A 812 -40.68 -24.07 -29.48
C PHE A 812 -40.79 -24.79 -28.14
N TYR A 813 -42.00 -24.86 -27.58
CA TYR A 813 -42.22 -25.49 -26.27
C TYR A 813 -41.98 -26.99 -26.35
N GLN A 814 -42.38 -27.64 -27.46
CA GLN A 814 -42.06 -29.04 -27.69
C GLN A 814 -40.54 -29.26 -27.83
N ALA A 815 -39.83 -28.38 -28.53
CA ALA A 815 -38.37 -28.47 -28.65
C ALA A 815 -37.65 -28.26 -27.31
N LEU A 816 -38.16 -27.37 -26.45
CA LEU A 816 -37.69 -27.23 -25.07
C LEU A 816 -37.96 -28.48 -24.24
N GLN A 817 -39.15 -29.07 -24.34
CA GLN A 817 -39.49 -30.30 -23.62
C GLN A 817 -38.58 -31.47 -24.06
N ASN A 818 -38.41 -31.68 -25.36
CA ASN A 818 -37.51 -32.69 -25.92
C ASN A 818 -36.05 -32.52 -25.44
N SER A 819 -35.64 -31.29 -25.10
CA SER A 819 -34.31 -30.99 -24.58
C SER A 819 -34.10 -31.45 -23.13
N LEU A 820 -35.18 -31.69 -22.38
CA LEU A 820 -35.11 -32.27 -21.03
C LEU A 820 -34.63 -33.71 -21.05
N GLY A 821 -34.87 -34.45 -22.15
CA GLY A 821 -34.28 -35.77 -22.43
C GLY A 821 -32.75 -35.75 -22.62
N GLY A 822 -32.13 -34.57 -22.55
CA GLY A 822 -30.71 -34.36 -22.76
C GLY A 822 -30.34 -34.28 -24.25
N GLU A 823 -29.03 -34.34 -24.51
CA GLU A 823 -28.48 -34.10 -25.84
C GLU A 823 -29.08 -35.00 -26.93
N ASP A 824 -29.32 -36.28 -26.61
CA ASP A 824 -29.83 -37.29 -27.55
C ASP A 824 -31.36 -37.41 -27.53
N SER A 825 -32.07 -36.52 -26.81
CA SER A 825 -33.52 -36.60 -26.57
C SER A 825 -33.97 -37.99 -26.11
N ASN A 826 -33.32 -38.50 -25.06
CA ASN A 826 -33.63 -39.82 -24.51
C ASN A 826 -35.00 -39.79 -23.83
N SER A 827 -35.96 -40.57 -24.36
CA SER A 827 -37.34 -40.59 -23.88
C SER A 827 -37.47 -40.96 -22.41
N LEU A 828 -36.64 -41.88 -21.89
CA LEU A 828 -36.70 -42.28 -20.48
C LEU A 828 -36.27 -41.15 -19.53
N ILE A 829 -35.31 -40.33 -19.96
CA ILE A 829 -34.86 -39.15 -19.21
C ILE A 829 -35.94 -38.06 -19.29
N GLU A 830 -36.50 -37.85 -20.48
CA GLU A 830 -37.58 -36.90 -20.69
C GLU A 830 -38.81 -37.22 -19.86
N ASP A 831 -39.26 -38.48 -19.88
CA ASP A 831 -40.41 -38.97 -19.08
C ASP A 831 -40.17 -38.74 -17.58
N ALA A 832 -38.96 -39.04 -17.09
CA ALA A 832 -38.62 -38.82 -15.69
C ALA A 832 -38.63 -37.33 -15.31
N ALA A 833 -38.09 -36.46 -16.16
CA ALA A 833 -38.12 -35.01 -15.94
C ALA A 833 -39.54 -34.44 -16.03
N THR A 834 -40.33 -34.94 -16.98
CA THR A 834 -41.74 -34.58 -17.19
C THR A 834 -42.57 -34.89 -15.95
N TRP A 835 -42.39 -36.10 -15.39
CA TRP A 835 -43.02 -36.50 -14.14
C TRP A 835 -42.53 -35.66 -12.95
N TYR A 836 -41.20 -35.48 -12.80
CA TYR A 836 -40.63 -34.76 -11.65
C TYR A 836 -41.12 -33.31 -11.56
N TYR A 837 -41.17 -32.61 -12.70
CA TYR A 837 -41.64 -31.22 -12.77
C TYR A 837 -43.16 -31.08 -12.97
N SER A 838 -43.91 -32.19 -12.99
CA SER A 838 -45.37 -32.20 -13.19
C SER A 838 -45.80 -31.43 -14.45
N LEU A 839 -45.15 -31.75 -15.57
CA LEU A 839 -45.39 -31.13 -16.87
C LEU A 839 -46.70 -31.64 -17.54
N GLU A 840 -47.24 -32.77 -17.08
CA GLU A 840 -48.54 -33.28 -17.49
C GLU A 840 -49.67 -32.37 -16.95
N HIS A 841 -50.43 -31.77 -17.86
CA HIS A 841 -51.48 -30.80 -17.54
C HIS A 841 -52.74 -31.09 -18.38
N SER A 842 -53.90 -30.61 -17.93
CA SER A 842 -55.10 -30.63 -18.78
C SER A 842 -54.90 -29.70 -19.98
N THR A 843 -55.50 -30.03 -21.13
CA THR A 843 -55.39 -29.24 -22.37
C THR A 843 -55.81 -27.78 -22.23
N ASP A 844 -56.49 -27.43 -21.13
CA ASP A 844 -57.12 -26.14 -20.90
C ASP A 844 -56.24 -25.16 -20.08
N ASP A 845 -55.12 -25.61 -19.46
CA ASP A 845 -54.23 -24.76 -18.65
C ASP A 845 -52.79 -24.70 -19.18
N TYR A 846 -52.60 -23.97 -20.28
CA TYR A 846 -51.27 -23.68 -20.85
C TYR A 846 -50.35 -22.90 -19.89
N SER A 847 -50.92 -22.21 -18.89
CA SER A 847 -50.16 -21.33 -18.00
C SER A 847 -49.33 -22.12 -16.98
N SER A 848 -49.85 -23.23 -16.47
CA SER A 848 -49.12 -24.12 -15.55
C SER A 848 -48.03 -24.86 -16.28
N PHE A 849 -48.31 -25.40 -17.47
CA PHE A 849 -47.31 -26.02 -18.34
C PHE A 849 -46.13 -25.10 -18.64
N SER A 850 -46.40 -23.88 -19.11
CA SER A 850 -45.34 -22.93 -19.44
C SER A 850 -44.44 -22.63 -18.24
N ARG A 851 -45.01 -22.49 -17.05
CA ARG A 851 -44.26 -22.24 -15.81
C ARG A 851 -43.46 -23.46 -15.37
N ALA A 852 -44.04 -24.65 -15.42
CA ALA A 852 -43.35 -25.90 -15.10
C ALA A 852 -42.18 -26.16 -16.06
N LEU A 853 -42.35 -25.90 -17.36
CA LEU A 853 -41.31 -26.05 -18.37
C LEU A 853 -40.18 -25.04 -18.18
N GLU A 854 -40.52 -23.79 -17.84
CA GLU A 854 -39.52 -22.78 -17.49
C GLU A 854 -38.73 -23.17 -16.24
N ASN A 855 -39.39 -23.75 -15.23
CA ASN A 855 -38.72 -24.25 -14.03
C ASN A 855 -37.76 -25.41 -14.35
N ALA A 856 -38.21 -26.40 -15.11
CA ALA A 856 -37.41 -27.55 -15.50
C ALA A 856 -36.16 -27.13 -16.30
N THR A 857 -36.36 -26.26 -17.30
CA THR A 857 -35.25 -25.76 -18.13
C THR A 857 -34.30 -24.83 -17.38
N ARG A 858 -34.80 -23.96 -16.48
CA ARG A 858 -33.94 -23.12 -15.64
C ARG A 858 -33.05 -23.96 -14.72
N ASP A 859 -33.61 -24.97 -14.07
CA ASP A 859 -32.85 -25.82 -13.17
C ASP A 859 -31.79 -26.63 -13.96
N GLN A 860 -32.16 -27.20 -15.10
CA GLN A 860 -31.25 -28.01 -15.94
C GLN A 860 -30.14 -27.20 -16.64
N PHE A 861 -30.46 -26.02 -17.17
CA PHE A 861 -29.53 -25.25 -18.02
C PHE A 861 -28.85 -24.08 -17.30
N ILE A 862 -29.34 -23.65 -16.13
CA ILE A 862 -28.84 -22.44 -15.47
C ILE A 862 -28.47 -22.73 -14.01
N THR A 863 -29.46 -22.97 -13.13
CA THR A 863 -29.23 -22.99 -11.68
C THR A 863 -28.39 -24.18 -11.21
N CYS A 864 -28.70 -25.40 -11.64
CA CYS A 864 -27.93 -26.57 -11.22
C CYS A 864 -26.52 -26.62 -11.83
N PRO A 865 -26.30 -26.25 -13.11
CA PRO A 865 -24.95 -26.04 -13.65
C PRO A 865 -24.12 -25.01 -12.87
N ILE A 866 -24.73 -23.92 -12.42
CA ILE A 866 -24.07 -22.91 -11.58
C ILE A 866 -23.65 -23.51 -10.22
N ILE A 867 -24.55 -24.24 -9.56
CA ILE A 867 -24.24 -24.92 -8.28
C ILE A 867 -23.12 -25.94 -8.46
N ASN A 868 -23.18 -26.75 -9.52
CA ASN A 868 -22.16 -27.74 -9.84
C ASN A 868 -20.79 -27.08 -10.08
N MET A 869 -20.76 -25.96 -10.79
CA MET A 869 -19.54 -25.21 -11.02
C MET A 869 -19.00 -24.59 -9.73
N ALA A 870 -19.84 -23.95 -8.91
CA ALA A 870 -19.45 -23.37 -7.63
C ALA A 870 -18.87 -24.44 -6.68
N SER A 871 -19.54 -25.59 -6.58
CA SER A 871 -19.11 -26.73 -5.77
C SER A 871 -17.78 -27.31 -6.26
N HIS A 872 -17.63 -27.51 -7.57
CA HIS A 872 -16.37 -27.97 -8.14
C HIS A 872 -15.21 -26.98 -7.87
N TRP A 873 -15.45 -25.68 -8.03
CA TRP A 873 -14.44 -24.65 -7.85
C TRP A 873 -13.98 -24.54 -6.39
N ALA A 874 -14.93 -24.61 -5.45
CA ALA A 874 -14.67 -24.60 -4.02
C ALA A 874 -13.93 -25.87 -3.57
N ALA A 875 -14.40 -27.05 -3.99
CA ALA A 875 -13.78 -28.34 -3.63
C ALA A 875 -12.33 -28.45 -4.13
N ALA A 876 -12.07 -27.95 -5.35
CA ALA A 876 -10.72 -27.94 -5.93
C ALA A 876 -9.81 -26.83 -5.38
N SER A 877 -10.28 -26.01 -4.42
CA SER A 877 -9.52 -24.89 -3.86
C SER A 877 -8.96 -23.91 -4.92
N ARG A 878 -9.71 -23.73 -6.01
CA ARG A 878 -9.34 -22.91 -7.17
C ARG A 878 -9.48 -21.41 -6.93
N GLY A 879 -9.95 -20.97 -5.77
CA GLY A 879 -10.13 -19.56 -5.38
C GLY A 879 -11.19 -19.42 -4.29
N ASN A 880 -11.43 -18.20 -3.82
CA ASN A 880 -12.59 -17.93 -2.97
C ASN A 880 -13.86 -17.97 -3.83
N VAL A 881 -14.91 -18.64 -3.34
CA VAL A 881 -16.19 -18.76 -4.06
C VAL A 881 -17.28 -18.07 -3.26
N PHE A 882 -18.07 -17.22 -3.91
CA PHE A 882 -19.25 -16.57 -3.34
C PHE A 882 -20.44 -16.80 -4.25
N MET A 883 -21.55 -17.24 -3.67
CA MET A 883 -22.76 -17.54 -4.42
C MET A 883 -23.90 -16.61 -4.05
N TYR A 884 -24.70 -16.17 -5.03
CA TYR A 884 -25.96 -15.46 -4.82
C TYR A 884 -27.14 -16.11 -5.54
N HIS A 885 -28.35 -15.72 -5.14
CA HIS A 885 -29.58 -16.01 -5.87
C HIS A 885 -30.57 -14.84 -5.76
N VAL A 886 -31.24 -14.50 -6.86
CA VAL A 886 -32.32 -13.50 -6.86
C VAL A 886 -33.66 -14.22 -6.88
N PRO A 887 -34.53 -14.01 -5.87
CA PRO A 887 -35.85 -14.63 -5.84
C PRO A 887 -36.82 -13.99 -6.84
N GLU A 888 -38.00 -14.61 -6.98
CA GLU A 888 -39.08 -14.07 -7.80
C GLU A 888 -39.55 -12.71 -7.29
N SER A 889 -39.88 -11.81 -8.20
CA SER A 889 -40.32 -10.44 -7.94
C SER A 889 -41.52 -10.13 -8.83
N SER A 890 -42.48 -9.39 -8.29
CA SER A 890 -43.69 -8.92 -8.98
C SER A 890 -43.44 -7.71 -9.88
N SER A 891 -42.24 -7.12 -9.84
CA SER A 891 -41.86 -6.00 -10.69
C SER A 891 -41.84 -6.37 -12.18
N GLN A 892 -42.29 -5.46 -13.04
CA GLN A 892 -42.41 -5.72 -14.48
C GLN A 892 -41.06 -6.03 -15.11
N SER A 893 -41.03 -7.08 -15.93
CA SER A 893 -39.82 -7.55 -16.64
C SER A 893 -39.30 -6.47 -17.61
N GLN A 894 -38.26 -5.75 -17.21
CA GLN A 894 -37.38 -5.05 -18.13
C GLN A 894 -36.50 -6.05 -18.90
N GLU A 895 -35.72 -5.55 -19.86
CA GLU A 895 -34.80 -6.35 -20.68
C GLU A 895 -33.62 -6.91 -19.88
N LEU A 896 -33.14 -6.16 -18.88
CA LEU A 896 -32.16 -6.60 -17.90
C LEU A 896 -32.83 -7.35 -16.75
N LEU A 897 -32.16 -8.37 -16.21
CA LEU A 897 -32.60 -9.06 -15.00
C LEU A 897 -32.18 -8.30 -13.73
N LEU A 898 -32.92 -8.50 -12.63
CA LEU A 898 -32.76 -7.73 -11.39
C LEU A 898 -31.35 -7.79 -10.79
N ASP A 899 -30.63 -8.89 -10.93
CA ASP A 899 -29.24 -8.97 -10.49
C ASP A 899 -28.35 -7.95 -11.22
N VAL A 900 -28.44 -7.88 -12.55
CA VAL A 900 -27.68 -6.91 -13.35
C VAL A 900 -28.16 -5.48 -13.06
N GLN A 901 -29.48 -5.28 -12.95
CA GLN A 901 -30.04 -3.96 -12.61
C GLN A 901 -29.48 -3.42 -11.29
N TYR A 902 -29.47 -4.26 -10.25
CA TYR A 902 -28.93 -3.88 -8.95
C TYR A 902 -27.40 -3.74 -8.95
N ALA A 903 -26.69 -4.59 -9.71
CA ALA A 903 -25.24 -4.57 -9.83
C ALA A 903 -24.69 -3.31 -10.51
N PHE A 904 -25.41 -2.75 -11.48
CA PHE A 904 -24.98 -1.58 -12.25
C PHE A 904 -25.71 -0.29 -11.86
N GLY A 905 -26.47 -0.31 -10.77
CA GLY A 905 -27.11 0.89 -10.23
C GLY A 905 -28.25 1.43 -11.07
N LEU A 906 -28.96 0.57 -11.83
CA LEU A 906 -30.11 0.96 -12.64
C LEU A 906 -31.16 1.77 -11.85
N PRO A 907 -31.45 1.47 -10.56
CA PRO A 907 -32.35 2.29 -9.74
C PRO A 907 -31.95 3.76 -9.56
N PHE A 908 -30.72 4.15 -9.92
CA PHE A 908 -30.21 5.52 -9.86
C PHE A 908 -30.12 6.21 -11.22
N TYR A 909 -30.52 5.53 -12.30
CA TYR A 909 -30.53 6.12 -13.63
C TYR A 909 -31.67 7.14 -13.74
N PRO A 910 -31.49 8.30 -14.39
CA PRO A 910 -32.51 9.35 -14.42
C PRO A 910 -33.85 8.87 -14.99
N ASN A 911 -33.82 8.01 -16.01
CA ASN A 911 -35.02 7.48 -16.67
C ASN A 911 -35.79 6.44 -15.83
N TYR A 912 -35.13 5.85 -14.82
CA TYR A 912 -35.66 4.76 -14.01
C TYR A 912 -35.84 5.14 -12.54
N GLU A 913 -35.46 6.36 -12.15
CA GLU A 913 -35.42 6.79 -10.75
C GLU A 913 -36.78 6.67 -10.06
N GLU A 914 -37.88 6.89 -10.76
CA GLU A 914 -39.25 6.78 -10.20
C GLU A 914 -39.83 5.35 -10.22
N GLN A 915 -39.17 4.41 -10.91
CA GLN A 915 -39.67 3.04 -11.07
C GLN A 915 -39.27 2.10 -9.92
N PHE A 916 -38.28 2.50 -9.11
CA PHE A 916 -37.76 1.70 -8.00
C PHE A 916 -38.06 2.34 -6.65
N THR A 917 -38.41 1.50 -5.69
CA THR A 917 -38.64 1.88 -4.29
C THR A 917 -37.34 2.31 -3.61
N VAL A 918 -37.48 3.00 -2.47
CA VAL A 918 -36.32 3.44 -1.66
C VAL A 918 -35.54 2.22 -1.14
N GLU A 919 -36.25 1.14 -0.81
CA GLU A 919 -35.70 -0.13 -0.36
C GLU A 919 -34.89 -0.81 -1.46
N GLU A 920 -35.38 -0.81 -2.71
CA GLU A 920 -34.66 -1.36 -3.87
C GLU A 920 -33.43 -0.53 -4.22
N LYS A 921 -33.50 0.80 -4.12
CA LYS A 921 -32.33 1.69 -4.27
C LYS A 921 -31.27 1.39 -3.21
N SER A 922 -31.69 1.19 -1.96
CA SER A 922 -30.79 0.81 -0.86
C SER A 922 -30.14 -0.56 -1.10
N LEU A 923 -30.93 -1.54 -1.55
CA LEU A 923 -30.46 -2.87 -1.91
C LEU A 923 -29.43 -2.82 -3.05
N SER A 924 -29.72 -2.09 -4.12
CA SER A 924 -28.79 -1.89 -5.24
C SER A 924 -27.47 -1.28 -4.79
N LEU A 925 -27.51 -0.28 -3.90
CA LEU A 925 -26.30 0.33 -3.35
C LEU A 925 -25.42 -0.67 -2.59
N GLN A 926 -26.04 -1.57 -1.82
CA GLN A 926 -25.32 -2.64 -1.11
C GLN A 926 -24.78 -3.70 -2.06
N ILE A 927 -25.52 -4.08 -3.11
CA ILE A 927 -25.05 -5.01 -4.14
C ILE A 927 -23.88 -4.42 -4.92
N MET A 928 -23.94 -3.15 -5.33
CA MET A 928 -22.82 -2.45 -5.95
C MET A 928 -21.57 -2.45 -5.06
N GLN A 929 -21.74 -2.24 -3.74
CA GLN A 929 -20.62 -2.33 -2.79
C GLN A 929 -20.04 -3.74 -2.71
N TYR A 930 -20.85 -4.80 -2.64
CA TYR A 930 -20.35 -6.17 -2.65
C TYR A 930 -19.55 -6.50 -3.91
N ILE A 931 -20.09 -6.13 -5.08
CA ILE A 931 -19.44 -6.38 -6.36
C ILE A 931 -18.13 -5.59 -6.44
N SER A 932 -18.13 -4.32 -6.06
CA SER A 932 -16.92 -3.51 -6.08
C SER A 932 -15.85 -4.02 -5.11
N ASN A 933 -16.24 -4.45 -3.90
CA ASN A 933 -15.34 -5.09 -2.94
C ASN A 933 -14.77 -6.39 -3.49
N PHE A 934 -15.58 -7.22 -4.13
CA PHE A 934 -15.12 -8.43 -4.79
C PHE A 934 -14.12 -8.11 -5.91
N VAL A 935 -14.40 -7.12 -6.76
CA VAL A 935 -13.49 -6.67 -7.82
C VAL A 935 -12.17 -6.16 -7.24
N ASN A 936 -12.17 -5.46 -6.10
CA ASN A 936 -10.96 -4.95 -5.45
C ASN A 936 -10.16 -6.04 -4.73
N SER A 937 -10.81 -6.88 -3.92
CA SER A 937 -10.14 -7.75 -2.94
C SER A 937 -10.25 -9.25 -3.23
N GLY A 938 -11.21 -9.68 -4.05
CA GLY A 938 -11.61 -11.08 -4.22
C GLY A 938 -12.62 -11.56 -3.17
N ASN A 939 -13.10 -10.66 -2.31
CA ASN A 939 -14.06 -10.95 -1.26
C ASN A 939 -15.08 -9.80 -1.13
N PRO A 940 -16.39 -10.06 -1.28
CA PRO A 940 -17.41 -9.00 -1.24
C PRO A 940 -17.49 -8.27 0.11
N ASN A 941 -16.96 -8.84 1.19
CA ASN A 941 -17.01 -8.23 2.52
C ASN A 941 -15.94 -7.15 2.74
N TYR A 942 -14.81 -7.22 2.03
CA TYR A 942 -13.64 -6.41 2.33
C TYR A 942 -13.28 -5.53 1.13
N PRO A 943 -13.16 -4.20 1.31
CA PRO A 943 -12.77 -3.31 0.22
C PRO A 943 -11.31 -3.48 -0.19
N HIS A 944 -10.45 -3.94 0.74
CA HIS A 944 -9.01 -4.09 0.52
C HIS A 944 -8.58 -5.52 0.81
N SER A 945 -7.70 -6.09 -0.03
CA SER A 945 -7.19 -7.46 0.17
C SER A 945 -6.32 -7.59 1.43
N PHE A 946 -5.69 -6.48 1.86
CA PHE A 946 -4.77 -6.37 2.98
C PHE A 946 -5.43 -5.93 4.30
N SER A 947 -6.76 -5.77 4.33
CA SER A 947 -7.55 -5.45 5.53
C SER A 947 -8.65 -6.50 5.72
N ARG A 948 -9.06 -6.72 6.96
CA ARG A 948 -10.23 -7.55 7.34
C ARG A 948 -11.31 -6.72 8.03
N ARG A 949 -11.25 -5.39 7.93
CA ARG A 949 -12.30 -4.49 8.42
C ARG A 949 -13.48 -4.49 7.46
N MET A 950 -14.66 -4.75 7.99
CA MET A 950 -15.92 -4.67 7.25
C MET A 950 -16.60 -3.32 7.48
N SER A 951 -17.28 -2.82 6.44
CA SER A 951 -18.27 -1.76 6.58
C SER A 951 -19.48 -2.33 7.32
N GLY A 952 -19.69 -1.95 8.58
CA GLY A 952 -20.76 -2.51 9.44
C GLY A 952 -22.20 -2.25 8.97
N VAL A 953 -22.38 -1.72 7.77
CA VAL A 953 -23.67 -1.43 7.12
C VAL A 953 -24.22 -2.65 6.38
N MET A 954 -23.35 -3.54 5.89
CA MET A 954 -23.74 -4.71 5.10
C MET A 954 -23.66 -6.00 5.92
N PRO A 955 -24.62 -6.93 5.76
CA PRO A 955 -24.54 -8.23 6.42
C PRO A 955 -23.35 -9.04 5.88
N HIS A 956 -22.75 -9.87 6.72
CA HIS A 956 -21.65 -10.71 6.26
C HIS A 956 -22.11 -11.67 5.14
N TRP A 957 -21.29 -11.79 4.11
CA TRP A 957 -21.45 -12.75 3.02
C TRP A 957 -20.45 -13.90 3.19
N PRO A 958 -20.89 -15.05 3.72
CA PRO A 958 -20.00 -16.18 3.93
C PRO A 958 -19.52 -16.78 2.61
N MET A 959 -18.32 -17.33 2.63
CA MET A 959 -17.78 -18.09 1.50
C MET A 959 -18.63 -19.34 1.25
N TYR A 960 -18.79 -19.69 -0.03
CA TYR A 960 -19.39 -20.96 -0.44
C TYR A 960 -18.37 -22.08 -0.23
N LEU A 961 -18.78 -23.13 0.49
CA LEU A 961 -17.99 -24.32 0.72
C LEU A 961 -18.74 -25.54 0.18
N SER A 962 -18.02 -26.52 -0.38
CA SER A 962 -18.61 -27.69 -1.04
C SER A 962 -19.23 -28.74 -0.10
N ASN A 963 -19.24 -28.51 1.21
CA ASN A 963 -19.76 -29.47 2.19
C ASN A 963 -21.23 -29.18 2.50
N ASP A 964 -22.01 -30.23 2.79
CA ASP A 964 -23.46 -30.18 2.94
C ASP A 964 -23.99 -29.16 3.96
N ASP A 965 -23.21 -28.83 4.99
CA ASP A 965 -23.60 -27.87 6.04
C ASP A 965 -23.24 -26.41 5.71
N SER A 966 -22.58 -26.15 4.58
CA SER A 966 -21.85 -24.90 4.32
C SER A 966 -21.92 -24.37 2.88
N ASP A 967 -22.86 -24.88 2.08
CA ASP A 967 -23.16 -24.41 0.73
C ASP A 967 -24.01 -23.12 0.74
N ASN A 968 -23.48 -22.11 1.42
CA ASN A 968 -24.15 -20.85 1.66
C ASN A 968 -24.27 -20.01 0.38
N TYR A 969 -25.41 -19.32 0.23
CA TYR A 969 -25.57 -18.29 -0.79
C TYR A 969 -26.27 -17.04 -0.20
N LYS A 970 -26.06 -15.91 -0.85
CA LYS A 970 -26.71 -14.64 -0.52
C LYS A 970 -27.98 -14.48 -1.35
N GLU A 971 -29.11 -14.28 -0.68
CA GLU A 971 -30.39 -14.02 -1.33
C GLU A 971 -30.56 -12.50 -1.51
N PHE A 972 -30.72 -12.03 -2.76
CA PHE A 972 -30.89 -10.60 -3.07
C PHE A 972 -32.31 -10.12 -2.81
N THR A 973 -32.64 -10.04 -1.52
CA THR A 973 -33.82 -9.36 -0.96
C THR A 973 -33.37 -8.13 -0.20
N VAL A 974 -34.30 -7.24 0.18
CA VAL A 974 -34.02 -6.05 1.00
C VAL A 974 -33.25 -6.38 2.29
N SER A 975 -33.42 -7.59 2.85
CA SER A 975 -32.73 -8.05 4.05
C SER A 975 -31.40 -8.77 3.80
N LEU A 976 -31.05 -9.06 2.55
CA LEU A 976 -29.79 -9.73 2.17
C LEU A 976 -29.49 -11.00 3.00
N LEU A 977 -30.50 -11.88 3.11
CA LEU A 977 -30.43 -13.08 3.92
C LEU A 977 -29.37 -14.05 3.41
N THR A 978 -28.65 -14.69 4.34
CA THR A 978 -27.81 -15.84 4.02
C THR A 978 -28.66 -17.09 4.11
N ARG A 979 -28.74 -17.84 3.01
CA ARG A 979 -29.45 -19.12 2.89
C ARG A 979 -28.46 -20.24 2.62
N LYS A 980 -28.92 -21.48 2.72
CA LYS A 980 -28.12 -22.70 2.47
C LYS A 980 -28.90 -23.62 1.54
N GLY A 981 -28.19 -24.40 0.73
CA GLY A 981 -28.81 -25.43 -0.09
C GLY A 981 -29.78 -24.94 -1.14
N LEU A 982 -29.34 -24.01 -2.00
CA LEU A 982 -30.15 -23.60 -3.15
C LEU A 982 -30.49 -24.84 -3.98
N LYS A 983 -31.79 -25.12 -4.16
CA LYS A 983 -32.27 -26.12 -5.12
C LYS A 983 -31.67 -27.53 -4.94
N LYS A 984 -31.29 -27.93 -3.72
CA LYS A 984 -30.62 -29.23 -3.44
C LYS A 984 -31.36 -30.44 -4.03
N ALA A 985 -32.69 -30.51 -3.87
CA ALA A 985 -33.49 -31.62 -4.38
C ALA A 985 -33.48 -31.67 -5.92
N ASP A 986 -33.79 -30.54 -6.56
CA ASP A 986 -33.85 -30.41 -8.01
C ASP A 986 -32.46 -30.67 -8.65
N CYS A 987 -31.40 -30.17 -8.03
CA CYS A 987 -30.05 -30.38 -8.54
C CYS A 987 -29.55 -31.80 -8.30
N SER A 988 -29.92 -32.47 -7.21
CA SER A 988 -29.65 -33.90 -7.04
C SER A 988 -30.40 -34.76 -8.07
N PHE A 989 -31.62 -34.37 -8.45
CA PHE A 989 -32.36 -35.01 -9.54
C PHE A 989 -31.53 -34.98 -10.85
N TRP A 990 -31.05 -33.80 -11.26
CA TRP A 990 -30.26 -33.65 -12.48
C TRP A 990 -28.84 -34.22 -12.39
N SER A 991 -28.11 -33.97 -11.30
CA SER A 991 -26.69 -34.34 -11.16
C SER A 991 -26.48 -35.82 -10.79
N ASP A 992 -27.42 -36.44 -10.07
CA ASP A 992 -27.27 -37.80 -9.57
C ASP A 992 -28.24 -38.78 -10.21
N TYR A 993 -29.55 -38.54 -10.11
CA TYR A 993 -30.55 -39.47 -10.61
C TYR A 993 -30.47 -39.60 -12.15
N ILE A 994 -30.54 -38.48 -12.87
CA ILE A 994 -30.47 -38.47 -14.34
C ILE A 994 -29.11 -39.00 -14.84
N ARG A 995 -28.00 -38.65 -14.16
CA ARG A 995 -26.68 -39.19 -14.50
C ARG A 995 -26.63 -40.72 -14.40
N ARG A 996 -27.19 -41.31 -13.35
CA ARG A 996 -27.27 -42.78 -13.19
C ARG A 996 -28.19 -43.42 -14.22
N LEU A 997 -29.35 -42.79 -14.48
CA LEU A 997 -30.32 -43.24 -15.49
C LEU A 997 -29.72 -43.23 -16.90
N LYS A 998 -28.99 -42.17 -17.27
CA LYS A 998 -28.26 -42.09 -18.56
C LYS A 998 -27.22 -43.19 -18.69
N ALA A 999 -26.46 -43.48 -17.62
CA ALA A 999 -25.44 -44.52 -17.63
C ALA A 999 -26.00 -45.95 -17.73
N SER A 1000 -27.17 -46.22 -17.14
CA SER A 1000 -27.81 -47.55 -17.22
C SER A 1000 -28.50 -47.77 -18.57
N THR A 1001 -29.15 -46.75 -19.12
CA THR A 1001 -29.90 -46.83 -20.39
C THR A 1001 -28.99 -46.74 -21.62
N GLY A 1002 -27.86 -46.04 -21.55
CA GLY A 1002 -26.89 -45.96 -22.64
C GLY A 1002 -26.24 -47.30 -23.02
N LYS A 1003 -26.11 -48.25 -22.07
CA LYS A 1003 -25.51 -49.57 -22.31
C LYS A 1003 -26.42 -50.55 -23.06
N GLN A 1004 -27.74 -50.33 -23.11
CA GLN A 1004 -28.67 -51.20 -23.85
C GLN A 1004 -28.68 -50.92 -25.36
N SER A 1005 -28.16 -49.78 -25.81
CA SER A 1005 -28.09 -49.43 -27.25
C SER A 1005 -26.95 -50.13 -28.01
N VAL A 1006 -26.01 -50.80 -27.31
CA VAL A 1006 -24.83 -51.44 -27.92
C VAL A 1006 -25.01 -52.96 -28.09
N SER A 1007 -26.09 -53.57 -27.59
CA SER A 1007 -26.28 -55.04 -27.63
C SER A 1007 -27.21 -55.56 -28.72
N CYS A 1008 -27.58 -54.75 -29.71
CA CYS A 1008 -28.29 -55.22 -30.91
C CYS A 1008 -27.76 -54.48 -32.15
N HIS A 1009 -26.61 -54.95 -32.66
CA HIS A 1009 -26.24 -54.81 -34.07
C HIS A 1009 -25.93 -56.18 -34.63
#